data_AF-A0A267TLA7-F1
#
_entry.id   AF-A0A267TLA7-F1
#
_cell.length_a   1.000
_cell.length_b   1.000
_cell.length_c   1.000
_cell.angle_alpha   90.00
_cell.angle_beta   90.00
_cell.angle_gamma   90.00
#
_symmetry.space_group_name_H-M   'P 1'
#
loop_
_entity.id
_entity.type
_entity.pdbx_description
1 polymer ?
#
loop_
_entity_poly.entity_id
_entity_poly.type
_entity_poly.pdbx_seq_one_letter_code
_entity_poly.pdbx_strand_id
1 'polypeptide(L)'
;MSFSVRSIIAFWTLSVCLLVHSNTLAQSANLERVVTARFSDASVEEVLSYLSSQGNFKFSYNSSLIDEDKSVELILVNKTIREAIGLLFKGTIRYKVQGQYVILLKAERDPVYISGVVYDAVSGKKLPNVSIYERNSLASTITNQNGYYRIKLNHTKTIFKLSVSSPQYESQTLTIKILQSESKDWALQPKVKQPELPFDDNSPHFPNLIDTIAVPEEVPILVPRVPMTGLLLSEYSVADTTDNIFPIYRKDSNRLFRFWEEIKSRFSRMMIARTQRIHDKNVTDTLSRPFQLSVLPFLGTNKLLSGSIENRVSVNILMGYSAGVRKMEFGGGLNGVRRNVNGFQFAGIGNIVGKNVTGVQMGGVFNTVLGETQGVAMTLGWNHTWKNMRGLQAAGLINITHKETKGAQLSGVLNVTGKLSKGLQMAPVLNVVLKESKGWQVGLLNFSHKISKGGHQIGFLNFSDSSATAPIGFLSFVGKGNGYKRFEVAIDEIQSANITFKTGVPAFYNILTLGSNFVRAYELVNIGYGFGRAYKLGGRWMMNTDVTGGLMVEYNQYGEINQGVLWRFDLGFEKFLARNSTLTFGPSIKALVIDPANSSYANGKPFKNMPTYQAIRSTERFTLWYGFQMGLRIKQRYGD
;
A
#
# COMPACT_ATOMS: atom_id res chain seq x y z
N MET A 1 93.52 15.65 -11.67
CA MET A 1 92.94 14.80 -10.61
C MET A 1 91.45 14.67 -10.85
N SER A 2 91.00 13.59 -11.48
CA SER A 2 89.60 13.32 -11.77
C SER A 2 88.95 12.67 -10.54
N PHE A 3 88.15 13.43 -9.79
CA PHE A 3 87.29 12.84 -8.77
C PHE A 3 86.16 12.10 -9.47
N SER A 4 86.06 10.78 -9.24
CA SER A 4 85.01 9.96 -9.84
C SER A 4 83.63 10.42 -9.35
N VAL A 5 82.61 10.37 -10.21
CA VAL A 5 81.21 10.73 -9.87
C VAL A 5 80.70 9.95 -8.64
N ARG A 6 81.26 8.76 -8.36
CA ARG A 6 80.97 7.98 -7.14
C ARG A 6 81.45 8.67 -5.85
N SER A 7 82.57 9.40 -5.90
CA SER A 7 83.11 10.12 -4.75
C SER A 7 82.28 11.36 -4.40
N ILE A 8 81.71 12.03 -5.39
CA ILE A 8 80.83 13.19 -5.20
C ILE A 8 79.45 12.76 -4.66
N ILE A 9 78.91 11.64 -5.16
CA ILE A 9 77.64 11.08 -4.67
C ILE A 9 77.81 10.53 -3.24
N ALA A 10 78.95 9.91 -2.91
CA ALA A 10 79.25 9.46 -1.55
C ALA A 10 79.40 10.64 -0.57
N PHE A 11 80.02 11.74 -0.99
CA PHE A 11 80.18 12.93 -0.14
C PHE A 11 78.85 13.67 0.07
N TRP A 12 77.98 13.74 -0.94
CA TRP A 12 76.64 14.32 -0.81
C TRP A 12 75.67 13.41 -0.03
N THR A 13 75.72 12.09 -0.19
CA THR A 13 74.92 11.17 0.62
C THR A 13 75.38 11.13 2.08
N LEU A 14 76.69 11.22 2.35
CA LEU A 14 77.20 11.35 3.72
C LEU A 14 76.85 12.71 4.34
N SER A 15 76.91 13.81 3.56
CA SER A 15 76.54 15.15 4.03
C SER A 15 75.03 15.31 4.28
N VAL A 16 74.18 14.69 3.46
CA VAL A 16 72.72 14.66 3.67
C VAL A 16 72.34 13.72 4.82
N CYS A 17 73.05 12.60 5.02
CA CYS A 17 72.87 11.77 6.22
C CYS A 17 73.34 12.47 7.50
N LEU A 18 74.41 13.28 7.46
CA LEU A 18 74.90 14.05 8.62
C LEU A 18 74.05 15.30 8.94
N LEU A 19 73.39 15.89 7.94
CA LEU A 19 72.44 17.01 8.11
C LEU A 19 71.03 16.56 8.58
N VAL A 20 70.70 15.26 8.50
CA VAL A 20 69.45 14.69 9.06
C VAL A 20 69.65 14.16 10.49
N HIS A 21 70.90 14.01 10.97
CA HIS A 21 71.20 13.52 12.33
C HIS A 21 71.44 14.62 13.39
N SER A 22 71.27 15.90 13.06
CA SER A 22 71.57 17.02 13.97
C SER A 22 70.36 17.87 14.38
N ASN A 23 69.14 17.30 14.34
CA ASN A 23 67.94 17.88 14.96
C ASN A 23 67.09 16.82 15.70
N THR A 24 67.68 16.10 16.65
CA THR A 24 66.90 15.36 17.68
C THR A 24 67.59 15.39 19.04
N LEU A 25 67.97 16.57 19.51
CA LEU A 25 68.00 16.87 20.95
C LEU A 25 66.93 17.93 21.26
N ALA A 26 65.72 17.72 20.73
CA ALA A 26 64.55 18.46 21.17
C ALA A 26 63.99 17.74 22.39
N GLN A 27 64.05 18.42 23.53
CA GLN A 27 63.52 18.02 24.85
C GLN A 27 62.29 17.11 24.73
N SER A 28 62.46 15.82 25.03
CA SER A 28 61.32 14.91 25.21
C SER A 28 60.65 15.22 26.55
N ALA A 29 59.30 15.20 26.58
CA ALA A 29 58.56 15.29 27.83
C ALA A 29 59.07 14.22 28.81
N ASN A 30 59.62 14.63 29.95
CA ASN A 30 60.29 13.72 30.88
C ASN A 30 59.28 13.06 31.83
N LEU A 31 58.47 12.16 31.28
CA LEU A 31 57.42 11.43 32.01
C LEU A 31 57.97 10.45 33.07
N GLU A 32 59.25 10.11 33.01
CA GLU A 32 59.93 9.26 34.00
C GLU A 32 60.44 10.03 35.22
N ARG A 33 60.34 11.36 35.21
CA ARG A 33 60.72 12.17 36.37
C ARG A 33 59.86 11.78 37.57
N VAL A 34 60.53 11.51 38.68
CA VAL A 34 59.89 11.18 39.95
C VAL A 34 59.40 12.45 40.64
N VAL A 35 58.17 12.40 41.13
CA VAL A 35 57.53 13.46 41.91
C VAL A 35 56.98 12.90 43.21
N THR A 36 57.07 13.72 44.26
CA THR A 36 56.42 13.47 45.55
C THR A 36 55.59 14.69 45.88
N ALA A 37 54.27 14.51 46.02
CA ALA A 37 53.32 15.59 46.28
C ALA A 37 52.06 15.02 46.93
N ARG A 38 51.41 15.81 47.79
CA ARG A 38 50.11 15.49 48.38
C ARG A 38 49.13 16.59 48.00
N PHE A 39 48.05 16.18 47.36
CA PHE A 39 46.92 17.04 46.99
C PHE A 39 45.72 16.65 47.83
N SER A 40 45.16 17.63 48.53
CA SER A 40 43.97 17.51 49.34
C SER A 40 42.97 18.53 48.83
N ASP A 41 41.88 18.08 48.22
CA ASP A 41 40.84 18.92 47.59
C ASP A 41 41.37 19.87 46.50
N ALA A 42 42.30 19.39 45.67
CA ALA A 42 42.86 20.15 44.54
C ALA A 42 42.08 19.90 43.25
N SER A 43 42.00 20.88 42.35
CA SER A 43 41.35 20.67 41.05
C SER A 43 42.21 19.78 40.13
N VAL A 44 41.58 19.13 39.14
CA VAL A 44 42.33 18.34 38.14
C VAL A 44 43.31 19.24 37.37
N GLU A 45 42.91 20.48 37.08
CA GLU A 45 43.77 21.48 36.43
C GLU A 45 45.03 21.79 37.26
N GLU A 46 44.88 21.96 38.58
CA GLU A 46 46.00 22.24 39.48
C GLU A 46 47.00 21.07 39.50
N VAL A 47 46.50 19.83 39.55
CA VAL A 47 47.36 18.63 39.51
C VAL A 47 48.06 18.52 38.16
N LEU A 48 47.36 18.76 37.05
CA LEU A 48 47.96 18.74 35.71
C LEU A 48 49.01 19.85 35.53
N SER A 49 48.74 21.05 36.06
CA SER A 49 49.67 22.19 36.04
C SER A 49 50.93 21.90 36.85
N TYR A 50 50.78 21.29 38.03
CA TYR A 50 51.92 20.83 38.83
C TYR A 50 52.77 19.82 38.05
N LEU A 51 52.16 18.77 37.50
CA LEU A 51 52.87 17.73 36.75
C LEU A 51 53.55 18.29 35.48
N SER A 52 52.88 19.22 34.79
CA SER A 52 53.39 19.97 33.64
C SER A 52 54.64 20.77 34.00
N SER A 53 54.63 21.46 35.15
CA SER A 53 55.77 22.23 35.64
C SER A 53 56.98 21.35 36.00
N GLN A 54 56.74 20.19 36.62
CA GLN A 54 57.81 19.26 37.01
C GLN A 54 58.42 18.57 35.79
N GLY A 55 57.61 18.22 34.79
CA GLY A 55 58.02 17.46 33.61
C GLY A 55 58.54 18.29 32.43
N ASN A 56 58.47 19.62 32.51
CA ASN A 56 58.82 20.56 31.42
C ASN A 56 58.10 20.25 30.09
N PHE A 57 56.77 20.08 30.16
CA PHE A 57 55.90 19.87 29.01
C PHE A 57 54.52 20.47 29.30
N LYS A 58 53.66 20.67 28.29
CA LYS A 58 52.26 21.11 28.46
C LYS A 58 51.29 19.97 28.21
N PHE A 59 50.22 19.87 29.00
CA PHE A 59 49.12 18.96 28.67
C PHE A 59 48.25 19.57 27.56
N SER A 60 47.79 18.72 26.65
CA SER A 60 46.78 19.10 25.65
C SER A 60 45.65 18.09 25.68
N TYR A 61 44.42 18.58 25.79
CA TYR A 61 43.25 17.72 25.90
C TYR A 61 42.00 18.48 25.46
N ASN A 62 40.92 17.73 25.25
CA ASN A 62 39.62 18.30 24.98
C ASN A 62 38.88 18.45 26.32
N SER A 63 38.43 19.66 26.65
CA SER A 63 37.71 19.99 27.89
C SER A 63 36.40 19.22 28.06
N SER A 64 35.82 18.67 26.98
CA SER A 64 34.67 17.75 27.07
C SER A 64 35.04 16.35 27.58
N LEU A 65 36.32 16.00 27.64
CA LEU A 65 36.80 14.69 28.10
C LEU A 65 37.28 14.69 29.55
N ILE A 66 37.71 15.84 30.08
CA ILE A 66 38.27 16.00 31.42
C ILE A 66 37.59 17.21 32.05
N ASP A 67 37.00 17.00 33.21
CA ASP A 67 36.40 18.05 34.04
C ASP A 67 37.50 18.71 34.87
N GLU A 68 37.92 19.91 34.47
CA GLU A 68 39.07 20.65 35.02
C GLU A 68 38.82 21.08 36.48
N ASP A 69 37.57 21.43 36.80
CA ASP A 69 37.13 21.94 38.11
C ASP A 69 36.91 20.84 39.15
N LYS A 70 37.04 19.57 38.75
CA LYS A 70 36.77 18.44 39.63
C LYS A 70 37.83 18.34 40.73
N SER A 71 37.41 18.46 41.99
CA SER A 71 38.28 18.17 43.13
C SER A 71 38.74 16.72 43.19
N VAL A 72 40.03 16.51 43.44
CA VAL A 72 40.67 15.21 43.60
C VAL A 72 41.59 15.19 44.84
N GLU A 73 41.63 14.04 45.49
CA GLU A 73 42.63 13.72 46.52
C GLU A 73 43.65 12.76 45.92
N LEU A 74 44.92 13.15 45.90
CA LEU A 74 45.99 12.40 45.25
C LEU A 74 47.27 12.47 46.08
N ILE A 75 47.80 11.30 46.44
CA ILE A 75 49.06 11.16 47.17
C ILE A 75 50.07 10.51 46.23
N LEU A 76 51.13 11.24 45.89
CA LEU A 76 52.25 10.79 45.08
C LEU A 76 53.48 10.70 45.98
N VAL A 77 54.05 9.51 46.13
CA VAL A 77 55.29 9.29 46.89
C VAL A 77 56.24 8.50 46.01
N ASN A 78 57.34 9.12 45.60
CA ASN A 78 58.35 8.50 44.74
C ASN A 78 57.72 7.89 43.46
N LYS A 79 56.80 8.62 42.83
CA LYS A 79 56.08 8.17 41.62
C LYS A 79 56.54 8.92 40.39
N THR A 80 56.66 8.23 39.25
CA THR A 80 56.93 8.93 37.99
C THR A 80 55.72 9.77 37.56
N ILE A 81 55.93 10.83 36.79
CA ILE A 81 54.82 11.62 36.23
C ILE A 81 53.88 10.72 35.40
N ARG A 82 54.42 9.71 34.69
CA ARG A 82 53.65 8.65 34.05
C ARG A 82 52.69 7.95 35.02
N GLU A 83 53.19 7.49 36.17
CA GLU A 83 52.37 6.84 37.19
C GLU A 83 51.37 7.81 37.80
N ALA A 84 51.74 9.08 38.02
CA ALA A 84 50.87 10.12 38.54
C ALA A 84 49.66 10.37 37.63
N ILE A 85 49.87 10.46 36.30
CA ILE A 85 48.79 10.54 35.31
C ILE A 85 47.88 9.30 35.39
N GLY A 86 48.47 8.12 35.54
CA GLY A 86 47.73 6.86 35.70
C GLY A 86 46.85 6.84 36.95
N LEU A 87 47.35 7.34 38.07
CA LEU A 87 46.62 7.43 39.34
C LEU A 87 45.53 8.51 39.32
N LEU A 88 45.84 9.68 38.75
CA LEU A 88 44.90 10.80 38.61
C LEU A 88 43.65 10.39 37.80
N PHE A 89 43.86 9.74 36.66
CA PHE A 89 42.75 9.34 35.78
C PHE A 89 42.29 7.90 35.97
N LYS A 90 42.85 7.14 36.92
CA LYS A 90 42.48 5.73 37.20
C LYS A 90 42.35 4.86 35.93
N GLY A 91 43.22 5.11 34.94
CA GLY A 91 43.23 4.41 33.65
C GLY A 91 42.09 4.74 32.67
N THR A 92 41.31 5.81 32.86
CA THR A 92 40.28 6.24 31.88
C THR A 92 40.86 7.07 30.72
N ILE A 93 42.09 7.54 30.88
CA ILE A 93 42.81 8.39 29.93
C ILE A 93 44.13 7.71 29.56
N ARG A 94 44.47 7.72 28.27
CA ARG A 94 45.81 7.39 27.74
C ARG A 94 46.49 8.70 27.36
N TYR A 95 47.82 8.69 27.28
CA TYR A 95 48.57 9.86 26.85
C TYR A 95 49.43 9.53 25.62
N LYS A 96 49.69 10.53 24.78
CA LYS A 96 50.65 10.47 23.68
C LYS A 96 51.59 11.67 23.79
N VAL A 97 52.90 11.41 23.75
CA VAL A 97 53.92 12.45 23.76
C VAL A 97 54.20 12.91 22.33
N GLN A 98 54.15 14.21 22.09
CA GLN A 98 54.50 14.82 20.81
C GLN A 98 55.25 16.14 21.07
N GLY A 99 56.58 16.10 20.98
CA GLY A 99 57.44 17.23 21.34
C GLY A 99 57.26 17.64 22.81
N GLN A 100 56.98 18.92 23.05
CA GLN A 100 56.71 19.48 24.38
C GLN A 100 55.27 19.28 24.87
N TYR A 101 54.43 18.53 24.14
CA TYR A 101 53.04 18.29 24.53
C TYR A 101 52.80 16.85 24.95
N VAL A 102 52.05 16.68 26.04
CA VAL A 102 51.46 15.40 26.47
C VAL A 102 49.96 15.47 26.18
N ILE A 103 49.55 14.82 25.10
CA ILE A 103 48.16 14.82 24.63
C ILE A 103 47.39 13.75 25.39
N LEU A 104 46.39 14.15 26.17
CA LEU A 104 45.50 13.24 26.88
C LEU A 104 44.34 12.83 25.98
N LEU A 105 44.20 11.53 25.78
CA LEU A 105 43.21 10.88 24.93
C LEU A 105 42.35 9.95 25.78
N LYS A 106 41.08 9.81 25.42
CA LYS A 106 40.22 8.81 26.07
C LYS A 106 40.82 7.41 25.89
N ALA A 107 40.98 6.65 26.97
CA ALA A 107 41.45 5.28 26.88
C ALA A 107 40.41 4.42 26.15
N GLU A 108 40.75 3.89 24.97
CA GLU A 108 39.97 2.82 24.34
C GLU A 108 40.14 1.55 25.19
N ARG A 109 39.03 1.08 25.78
CA ARG A 109 38.97 -0.24 26.41
C ARG A 109 38.64 -1.27 25.34
N ASP A 110 39.32 -2.41 25.37
CA ASP A 110 39.07 -3.50 24.43
C ASP A 110 37.61 -3.95 24.50
N PRO A 111 36.91 -4.06 23.35
CA PRO A 111 35.50 -4.40 23.34
C PRO A 111 35.23 -5.69 24.09
N VAL A 112 34.31 -5.65 25.05
CA VAL A 112 33.94 -6.85 25.80
C VAL A 112 32.99 -7.71 24.97
N TYR A 113 33.35 -8.98 24.86
CA TYR A 113 32.52 -10.00 24.24
C TYR A 113 31.94 -10.94 25.28
N ILE A 114 30.68 -11.31 25.08
CA ILE A 114 30.12 -12.49 25.70
C ILE A 114 29.93 -13.52 24.61
N SER A 115 30.44 -14.72 24.85
CA SER A 115 30.23 -15.86 23.96
C SER A 115 29.63 -17.03 24.70
N GLY A 116 29.10 -18.00 24.00
CA GLY A 116 28.60 -19.23 24.61
C GLY A 116 27.73 -20.00 23.65
N VAL A 117 27.05 -21.03 24.17
CA VAL A 117 26.17 -21.91 23.40
C VAL A 117 24.76 -21.84 23.96
N VAL A 118 23.77 -21.84 23.07
CA VAL A 118 22.36 -22.00 23.42
C VAL A 118 21.91 -23.41 23.04
N TYR A 119 21.23 -24.09 23.98
CA TYR A 119 20.71 -25.43 23.79
C TYR A 119 19.32 -25.60 24.45
N ASP A 120 18.62 -26.63 24.02
CA ASP A 120 17.34 -27.08 24.59
C ASP A 120 17.58 -27.72 25.96
N ALA A 121 16.89 -27.23 26.99
CA ALA A 121 17.05 -27.69 28.37
C ALA A 121 16.62 -29.16 28.58
N VAL A 122 15.72 -29.68 27.74
CA VAL A 122 15.18 -31.04 27.83
C VAL A 122 15.97 -32.01 26.94
N SER A 123 16.13 -31.66 25.66
CA SER A 123 16.77 -32.56 24.69
C SER A 123 18.30 -32.44 24.62
N GLY A 124 18.88 -31.38 25.20
CA GLY A 124 20.31 -31.06 25.08
C GLY A 124 20.73 -30.58 23.68
N LYS A 125 19.80 -30.50 22.72
CA LYS A 125 20.09 -30.13 21.33
C LYS A 125 20.51 -28.67 21.22
N LYS A 126 21.62 -28.41 20.52
CA LYS A 126 22.10 -27.05 20.23
C LYS A 126 21.10 -26.30 19.33
N LEU A 127 20.81 -25.05 19.67
CA LEU A 127 19.72 -24.28 19.06
C LEU A 127 20.21 -23.20 18.08
N PRO A 128 19.96 -23.34 16.77
CA PRO A 128 20.34 -22.34 15.80
C PRO A 128 19.31 -21.21 15.66
N ASN A 129 19.75 -20.05 15.16
CA ASN A 129 18.92 -18.86 14.93
C ASN A 129 18.18 -18.36 16.18
N VAL A 130 18.73 -18.54 17.37
CA VAL A 130 18.23 -17.91 18.61
C VAL A 130 18.76 -16.48 18.67
N SER A 131 17.95 -15.54 19.16
CA SER A 131 18.35 -14.15 19.31
C SER A 131 18.89 -13.88 20.69
N ILE A 132 20.09 -13.30 20.78
CA ILE A 132 20.67 -12.76 22.01
C ILE A 132 20.77 -11.25 21.84
N TYR A 133 20.23 -10.48 22.78
CA TYR A 133 20.20 -9.03 22.68
C TYR A 133 20.18 -8.33 24.04
N GLU A 134 20.66 -7.08 24.07
CA GLU A 134 20.57 -6.21 25.24
C GLU A 134 19.67 -5.01 24.90
N ARG A 135 18.67 -4.77 25.75
CA ARG A 135 17.55 -3.88 25.44
C ARG A 135 17.92 -2.40 25.40
N ASN A 136 19.01 -1.95 26.03
CA ASN A 136 19.33 -0.52 26.15
C ASN A 136 20.32 -0.06 25.06
N SER A 137 21.46 -0.73 24.97
CA SER A 137 22.56 -0.55 24.01
C SER A 137 22.24 -1.05 22.60
N LEU A 138 21.17 -1.85 22.47
CA LEU A 138 20.72 -2.47 21.22
C LEU A 138 21.79 -3.35 20.57
N ALA A 139 22.74 -3.84 21.36
CA ALA A 139 23.64 -4.90 20.95
C ALA A 139 22.83 -6.18 20.74
N SER A 140 23.05 -6.86 19.62
CA SER A 140 22.39 -8.12 19.33
C SER A 140 23.24 -9.03 18.45
N THR A 141 22.98 -10.33 18.56
CA THR A 141 23.58 -11.38 17.74
C THR A 141 22.62 -12.56 17.61
N ILE A 142 22.93 -13.50 16.71
CA ILE A 142 22.17 -14.74 16.55
C ILE A 142 23.09 -15.94 16.72
N THR A 143 22.53 -17.06 17.19
CA THR A 143 23.28 -18.32 17.23
C THR A 143 23.49 -18.89 15.84
N ASN A 144 24.66 -19.51 15.62
CA ASN A 144 24.96 -20.26 14.41
C ASN A 144 24.29 -21.66 14.41
N GLN A 145 24.58 -22.50 13.40
CA GLN A 145 24.03 -23.85 13.30
C GLN A 145 24.34 -24.76 14.51
N ASN A 146 25.44 -24.48 15.21
CA ASN A 146 25.90 -25.22 16.39
C ASN A 146 25.48 -24.54 17.70
N GLY A 147 24.53 -23.62 17.68
CA GLY A 147 24.05 -22.91 18.87
C GLY A 147 25.03 -21.89 19.46
N TYR A 148 26.22 -21.70 18.86
CA TYR A 148 27.21 -20.77 19.36
C TYR A 148 26.83 -19.32 19.02
N TYR A 149 27.02 -18.40 19.97
CA TYR A 149 26.86 -16.97 19.77
C TYR A 149 28.06 -16.18 20.30
N ARG A 150 28.22 -14.97 19.78
CA ARG A 150 29.14 -13.96 20.31
C ARG A 150 28.50 -12.58 20.17
N ILE A 151 28.33 -11.88 21.28
CA ILE A 151 27.75 -10.53 21.34
C ILE A 151 28.80 -9.54 21.83
N LYS A 152 28.90 -8.40 21.15
CA LYS A 152 29.78 -7.28 21.51
C LYS A 152 29.00 -6.26 22.33
N LEU A 153 29.47 -5.96 23.54
CA LEU A 153 28.85 -4.95 24.42
C LEU A 153 29.74 -3.71 24.53
N ASN A 154 29.12 -2.54 24.69
CA ASN A 154 29.82 -1.26 24.77
C ASN A 154 30.06 -0.85 26.24
N HIS A 155 31.24 -0.34 26.57
CA HIS A 155 31.74 -0.05 27.92
C HIS A 155 31.08 1.12 28.66
N THR A 156 30.01 1.70 28.13
CA THR A 156 29.34 2.83 28.81
C THR A 156 28.65 2.41 30.11
N LYS A 157 28.46 1.10 30.33
CA LYS A 157 27.91 0.52 31.56
C LYS A 157 28.70 -0.71 31.97
N THR A 158 28.69 -1.02 33.26
CA THR A 158 29.25 -2.26 33.83
C THR A 158 28.18 -3.31 34.09
N ILE A 159 26.89 -2.97 33.99
CA ILE A 159 25.77 -3.89 34.23
C ILE A 159 24.89 -3.91 32.97
N PHE A 160 24.62 -5.12 32.46
CA PHE A 160 23.82 -5.36 31.27
C PHE A 160 22.70 -6.36 31.53
N LYS A 161 21.53 -6.14 30.93
CA LYS A 161 20.40 -7.09 30.96
C LYS A 161 20.29 -7.80 29.61
N LEU A 162 20.90 -8.98 29.52
CA LEU A 162 20.85 -9.79 28.30
C LEU A 162 19.59 -10.61 28.27
N SER A 163 18.90 -10.54 27.14
CA SER A 163 17.72 -11.35 26.85
C SER A 163 18.06 -12.37 25.75
N VAL A 164 17.59 -13.60 25.92
CA VAL A 164 17.67 -14.66 24.92
C VAL A 164 16.26 -15.09 24.56
N SER A 165 15.95 -15.09 23.26
CA SER A 165 14.59 -15.38 22.79
C SER A 165 14.56 -16.18 21.50
N SER A 166 13.54 -17.04 21.40
CA SER A 166 13.19 -17.85 20.24
C SER A 166 11.66 -18.07 20.22
N PRO A 167 11.01 -18.24 19.05
CA PRO A 167 9.55 -18.34 18.98
C PRO A 167 9.02 -19.57 19.73
N GLN A 168 9.75 -20.68 19.65
CA GLN A 168 9.38 -22.00 20.18
C GLN A 168 9.81 -22.21 21.64
N TYR A 169 10.55 -21.29 22.24
CA TYR A 169 11.12 -21.44 23.58
C TYR A 169 10.78 -20.24 24.46
N GLU A 170 10.73 -20.46 25.77
CA GLU A 170 10.55 -19.39 26.74
C GLU A 170 11.75 -18.44 26.73
N SER A 171 11.47 -17.14 26.81
CA SER A 171 12.52 -16.13 26.77
C SER A 171 13.11 -15.97 28.15
N GLN A 172 14.44 -15.97 28.25
CA GLN A 172 15.16 -15.75 29.50
C GLN A 172 15.83 -14.37 29.48
N THR A 173 15.93 -13.72 30.63
CA THR A 173 16.69 -12.48 30.79
C THR A 173 17.57 -12.57 32.02
N LEU A 174 18.86 -12.26 31.87
CA LEU A 174 19.83 -12.27 32.94
C LEU A 174 20.52 -10.91 33.05
N THR A 175 20.69 -10.44 34.28
CA THR A 175 21.53 -9.27 34.57
C THR A 175 22.95 -9.74 34.84
N ILE A 176 23.91 -9.25 34.07
CA ILE A 176 25.34 -9.60 34.22
C ILE A 176 26.13 -8.32 34.49
N LYS A 177 27.02 -8.37 35.49
CA LYS A 177 28.02 -7.34 35.74
C LYS A 177 29.30 -7.75 35.03
N ILE A 178 29.78 -6.92 34.11
CA ILE A 178 30.83 -7.30 33.18
C ILE A 178 31.99 -6.32 33.28
N LEU A 179 33.15 -6.86 33.64
CA LEU A 179 34.42 -6.15 33.69
C LEU A 179 35.37 -6.62 32.58
N GLN A 180 35.21 -7.85 32.09
CA GLN A 180 36.03 -8.49 31.05
C GLN A 180 35.19 -9.46 30.18
N SER A 181 35.78 -9.99 29.10
CA SER A 181 35.08 -10.96 28.23
C SER A 181 34.86 -12.29 28.95
N GLU A 182 33.63 -12.80 28.87
CA GLU A 182 33.18 -13.99 29.62
C GLU A 182 32.38 -14.94 28.73
N SER A 183 32.37 -16.23 29.10
CA SER A 183 31.53 -17.24 28.46
C SER A 183 30.25 -17.47 29.26
N LYS A 184 29.09 -17.48 28.60
CA LYS A 184 27.79 -17.76 29.21
C LYS A 184 26.93 -18.62 28.31
N ASP A 185 26.57 -19.80 28.79
CA ASP A 185 25.65 -20.69 28.11
C ASP A 185 24.20 -20.47 28.55
N TRP A 186 23.26 -20.84 27.68
CA TRP A 186 21.81 -20.69 27.91
C TRP A 186 21.08 -21.99 27.61
N ALA A 187 20.35 -22.49 28.61
CA ALA A 187 19.45 -23.64 28.47
C ALA A 187 18.01 -23.12 28.37
N LEU A 188 17.39 -23.23 27.20
CA LEU A 188 16.03 -22.73 26.97
C LEU A 188 14.98 -23.83 27.13
N GLN A 189 13.89 -23.51 27.82
CA GLN A 189 12.72 -24.38 27.98
C GLN A 189 11.81 -24.27 26.74
N PRO A 190 11.40 -25.38 26.09
CA PRO A 190 10.41 -25.35 25.03
C PRO A 190 9.09 -24.78 25.55
N LYS A 191 8.44 -23.90 24.79
CA LYS A 191 7.07 -23.47 25.11
C LYS A 191 6.15 -24.67 24.93
N VAL A 192 5.50 -25.09 26.01
CA VAL A 192 4.41 -26.05 25.92
C VAL A 192 3.30 -25.39 25.08
N LYS A 193 2.97 -25.96 23.92
CA LYS A 193 1.76 -25.55 23.20
C LYS A 193 0.59 -25.90 24.11
N GLN A 194 -0.09 -24.89 24.66
CA GLN A 194 -1.42 -25.14 25.20
C GLN A 194 -2.25 -25.74 24.06
N PRO A 195 -2.93 -26.88 24.27
CA PRO A 195 -3.90 -27.35 23.29
C PRO A 195 -4.87 -26.20 23.02
N GLU A 196 -5.12 -25.89 21.74
CA GLU A 196 -6.22 -25.00 21.40
C GLU A 196 -7.48 -25.62 22.00
N LEU A 197 -8.05 -24.97 23.01
CA LEU A 197 -9.35 -25.37 23.53
C LEU A 197 -10.31 -25.35 22.34
N PRO A 198 -11.10 -26.42 22.08
CA PRO A 198 -11.87 -26.54 20.84
C PRO A 198 -13.04 -25.55 20.70
N PHE A 199 -13.12 -24.52 21.54
CA PHE A 199 -14.31 -23.66 21.63
C PHE A 199 -13.90 -22.20 21.78
N ASP A 200 -13.98 -21.47 20.66
CA ASP A 200 -14.28 -20.03 20.65
C ASP A 200 -15.74 -19.91 20.21
N ASP A 201 -16.65 -20.10 21.16
CA ASP A 201 -18.03 -19.69 20.98
C ASP A 201 -18.45 -18.74 22.10
N ASN A 202 -19.01 -17.61 21.70
CA ASN A 202 -19.93 -16.84 22.53
C ASN A 202 -21.35 -17.35 22.20
N SER A 203 -21.58 -18.66 22.30
CA SER A 203 -22.94 -19.22 22.25
C SER A 203 -23.52 -19.18 23.66
N PRO A 204 -24.69 -18.58 23.89
CA PRO A 204 -25.38 -18.73 25.16
C PRO A 204 -26.16 -20.04 25.12
N HIS A 205 -25.48 -21.19 25.21
CA HIS A 205 -26.12 -22.49 25.49
C HIS A 205 -25.23 -23.27 26.45
N PHE A 206 -25.58 -23.22 27.73
CA PHE A 206 -25.10 -24.21 28.71
C PHE A 206 -25.85 -25.52 28.46
N PRO A 207 -25.18 -26.65 28.20
CA PRO A 207 -25.83 -27.95 28.35
C PRO A 207 -25.92 -28.26 29.85
N ASN A 208 -27.08 -27.99 30.43
CA ASN A 208 -27.52 -28.77 31.59
C ASN A 208 -27.77 -30.19 31.10
N LEU A 209 -26.90 -31.14 31.45
CA LEU A 209 -27.35 -32.49 31.77
C LEU A 209 -26.28 -33.23 32.57
N ILE A 210 -26.71 -33.59 33.77
CA ILE A 210 -26.06 -34.42 34.77
C ILE A 210 -25.89 -35.84 34.22
N ASP A 211 -24.80 -36.48 34.62
CA ASP A 211 -24.49 -37.90 34.49
C ASP A 211 -25.72 -38.81 34.54
N THR A 212 -25.86 -39.69 33.55
CA THR A 212 -26.56 -40.95 33.74
C THR A 212 -25.88 -42.05 32.91
N ILE A 213 -25.09 -42.85 33.62
CA ILE A 213 -24.86 -44.29 33.44
C ILE A 213 -24.22 -44.73 32.10
N ALA A 214 -23.02 -45.27 32.23
CA ALA A 214 -22.30 -46.03 31.22
C ALA A 214 -23.14 -47.18 30.64
N VAL A 215 -23.22 -47.24 29.32
CA VAL A 215 -23.69 -48.40 28.55
C VAL A 215 -22.47 -48.98 27.81
N PRO A 216 -22.23 -50.30 27.81
CA PRO A 216 -20.99 -50.90 27.29
C PRO A 216 -20.84 -50.77 25.77
N GLU A 217 -19.58 -50.77 25.31
CA GLU A 217 -19.17 -50.71 23.90
C GLU A 217 -19.91 -51.70 22.99
N GLU A 218 -20.60 -51.19 21.98
CA GLU A 218 -20.98 -51.96 20.79
C GLU A 218 -19.82 -51.94 19.77
N VAL A 219 -19.29 -53.13 19.49
CA VAL A 219 -18.28 -53.39 18.45
C VAL A 219 -18.84 -53.05 17.07
N PRO A 220 -18.23 -52.15 16.28
CA PRO A 220 -18.61 -51.98 14.89
C PRO A 220 -18.00 -53.10 14.04
N ILE A 221 -18.88 -53.86 13.40
CA ILE A 221 -18.63 -54.89 12.40
C ILE A 221 -17.73 -54.34 11.27
N LEU A 222 -16.64 -55.04 10.97
CA LEU A 222 -15.83 -54.82 9.76
C LEU A 222 -16.65 -55.18 8.51
N VAL A 223 -17.23 -54.18 7.85
CA VAL A 223 -17.79 -54.35 6.49
C VAL A 223 -16.63 -54.25 5.50
N PRO A 224 -16.33 -55.28 4.70
CA PRO A 224 -15.30 -55.18 3.67
C PRO A 224 -15.75 -54.18 2.59
N ARG A 225 -15.01 -53.09 2.40
CA ARG A 225 -15.18 -52.23 1.22
C ARG A 225 -14.60 -52.96 0.00
N VAL A 226 -15.49 -53.46 -0.85
CA VAL A 226 -15.18 -53.87 -2.22
C VAL A 226 -14.67 -52.65 -3.00
N PRO A 227 -13.56 -52.73 -3.76
CA PRO A 227 -13.12 -51.64 -4.61
C PRO A 227 -14.08 -51.51 -5.79
N MET A 228 -14.90 -50.46 -5.77
CA MET A 228 -15.75 -50.12 -6.92
C MET A 228 -14.89 -49.37 -7.94
N THR A 229 -14.22 -50.12 -8.81
CA THR A 229 -13.71 -49.61 -10.08
C THR A 229 -14.91 -49.38 -10.99
N GLY A 230 -15.26 -48.11 -11.24
CA GLY A 230 -16.46 -47.77 -12.00
C GLY A 230 -16.39 -46.36 -12.58
N LEU A 231 -15.85 -46.31 -13.81
CA LEU A 231 -16.18 -45.38 -14.89
C LEU A 231 -15.84 -43.89 -14.72
N LEU A 232 -14.75 -43.51 -15.42
CA LEU A 232 -14.52 -42.19 -15.97
C LEU A 232 -15.77 -41.70 -16.72
N LEU A 233 -16.55 -40.84 -16.08
CA LEU A 233 -17.42 -39.91 -16.79
C LEU A 233 -16.58 -38.68 -17.11
N SER A 234 -16.27 -38.59 -18.39
CA SER A 234 -15.70 -37.43 -19.07
C SER A 234 -16.30 -36.13 -18.54
N GLU A 235 -15.42 -35.16 -18.32
CA GLU A 235 -15.76 -33.76 -18.08
C GLU A 235 -16.66 -33.26 -19.23
N TYR A 236 -17.97 -33.35 -19.04
CA TYR A 236 -18.92 -32.66 -19.89
C TYR A 236 -18.86 -31.19 -19.51
N SER A 237 -18.06 -30.45 -20.27
CA SER A 237 -18.13 -29.00 -20.34
C SER A 237 -19.53 -28.60 -20.81
N VAL A 238 -20.43 -28.34 -19.85
CA VAL A 238 -21.59 -27.51 -20.13
C VAL A 238 -21.03 -26.10 -20.26
N ALA A 239 -20.81 -25.68 -21.50
CA ALA A 239 -20.63 -24.28 -21.84
C ALA A 239 -21.90 -23.54 -21.43
N ASP A 240 -21.96 -23.08 -20.19
CA ASP A 240 -22.94 -22.10 -19.75
C ASP A 240 -22.53 -20.76 -20.34
N THR A 241 -22.89 -20.56 -21.60
CA THR A 241 -22.90 -19.27 -22.30
C THR A 241 -24.03 -18.41 -21.73
N THR A 242 -23.99 -18.14 -20.43
CA THR A 242 -24.73 -17.02 -19.87
C THR A 242 -23.97 -15.76 -20.24
N ASP A 243 -24.58 -14.93 -21.09
CA ASP A 243 -24.19 -13.55 -21.43
C ASP A 243 -24.07 -12.67 -20.17
N ASN A 244 -23.09 -12.97 -19.32
CA ASN A 244 -22.73 -12.17 -18.17
C ASN A 244 -21.75 -11.13 -18.69
N ILE A 245 -22.17 -9.86 -18.61
CA ILE A 245 -21.33 -8.70 -18.93
C ILE A 245 -20.10 -8.66 -18.00
N PHE A 246 -20.17 -9.39 -16.89
CA PHE A 246 -19.10 -9.57 -15.93
C PHE A 246 -18.55 -11.00 -16.03
N PRO A 247 -17.22 -11.19 -16.09
CA PRO A 247 -16.65 -12.51 -15.84
C PRO A 247 -17.12 -12.96 -14.45
N ILE A 248 -17.76 -14.13 -14.39
CA ILE A 248 -18.04 -14.81 -13.13
C ILE A 248 -16.73 -14.79 -12.34
N TYR A 249 -16.78 -14.31 -11.09
CA TYR A 249 -15.62 -14.30 -10.20
C TYR A 249 -15.25 -15.76 -9.89
N ARG A 250 -14.56 -16.41 -10.82
CA ARG A 250 -13.92 -17.70 -10.63
C ARG A 250 -12.86 -17.46 -9.57
N LYS A 251 -12.87 -18.31 -8.54
CA LYS A 251 -11.87 -18.40 -7.46
C LYS A 251 -10.52 -18.86 -8.02
N ASP A 252 -10.01 -18.16 -9.03
CA ASP A 252 -8.80 -18.49 -9.76
C ASP A 252 -7.98 -17.21 -10.04
N SER A 253 -8.01 -16.27 -9.09
CA SER A 253 -7.19 -15.06 -9.05
C SER A 253 -5.70 -15.34 -8.76
N ASN A 254 -5.21 -16.53 -9.08
CA ASN A 254 -3.90 -17.01 -8.70
C ASN A 254 -2.77 -16.25 -9.41
N ARG A 255 -2.99 -15.65 -10.58
CA ARG A 255 -1.89 -15.03 -11.35
C ARG A 255 -1.46 -13.66 -10.81
N LEU A 256 -2.40 -12.73 -10.62
CA LEU A 256 -2.13 -11.41 -10.04
C LEU A 256 -1.72 -11.51 -8.56
N PHE A 257 -2.36 -12.39 -7.79
CA PHE A 257 -1.98 -12.63 -6.40
C PHE A 257 -0.55 -13.20 -6.28
N ARG A 258 -0.18 -14.18 -7.12
CA ARG A 258 1.19 -14.72 -7.15
C ARG A 258 2.22 -13.67 -7.56
N PHE A 259 1.91 -12.86 -8.57
CA PHE A 259 2.80 -11.76 -9.00
C PHE A 259 3.07 -10.77 -7.87
N TRP A 260 2.03 -10.37 -7.12
CA TRP A 260 2.17 -9.48 -5.97
C TRP A 260 2.96 -10.10 -4.81
N GLU A 261 2.70 -11.37 -4.47
CA GLU A 261 3.48 -12.09 -3.45
C GLU A 261 4.95 -12.28 -3.87
N GLU A 262 5.21 -12.48 -5.16
CA GLU A 262 6.56 -12.58 -5.68
C GLU A 262 7.33 -11.26 -5.53
N ILE A 263 6.74 -10.13 -5.94
CA ILE A 263 7.32 -8.78 -5.76
C ILE A 263 7.56 -8.49 -4.29
N LYS A 264 6.57 -8.74 -3.42
CA LYS A 264 6.67 -8.57 -1.98
C LYS A 264 7.79 -9.41 -1.38
N SER A 265 7.96 -10.66 -1.84
CA SER A 265 9.04 -11.53 -1.38
C SER A 265 10.41 -11.03 -1.84
N ARG A 266 10.55 -10.55 -3.08
CA ARG A 266 11.79 -9.98 -3.63
C ARG A 266 12.18 -8.70 -2.90
N PHE A 267 11.23 -7.81 -2.66
CA PHE A 267 11.44 -6.55 -1.93
C PHE A 267 11.79 -6.79 -0.46
N SER A 268 11.07 -7.67 0.24
CA SER A 268 11.39 -8.09 1.62
C SER A 268 12.78 -8.74 1.70
N ARG A 269 13.19 -9.47 0.66
CA ARG A 269 14.51 -10.09 0.59
C ARG A 269 15.65 -9.07 0.42
N MET A 270 15.44 -8.04 -0.38
CA MET A 270 16.40 -6.98 -0.67
C MET A 270 16.56 -5.99 0.51
N MET A 271 15.46 -5.64 1.18
CA MET A 271 15.45 -4.55 2.17
C MET A 271 15.97 -4.95 3.55
N ILE A 272 15.82 -6.21 3.96
CA ILE A 272 16.01 -6.63 5.35
C ILE A 272 17.11 -7.70 5.43
N ALA A 273 18.12 -7.50 6.29
CA ALA A 273 19.16 -8.51 6.49
C ALA A 273 18.59 -9.81 7.09
N ARG A 274 19.20 -10.96 6.77
CA ARG A 274 18.77 -12.27 7.32
C ARG A 274 18.68 -12.26 8.84
N THR A 275 19.69 -11.68 9.51
CA THR A 275 19.76 -11.55 10.97
C THR A 275 18.60 -10.73 11.54
N GLN A 276 18.22 -9.63 10.86
CA GLN A 276 17.06 -8.83 11.25
C GLN A 276 15.77 -9.62 11.16
N ARG A 277 15.55 -10.42 10.09
CA ARG A 277 14.35 -11.26 9.96
C ARG A 277 14.25 -12.32 11.05
N ILE A 278 15.38 -12.81 11.56
CA ILE A 278 15.41 -13.75 12.68
C ILE A 278 15.04 -13.03 13.97
N HIS A 279 15.66 -11.87 14.25
CA HIS A 279 15.26 -11.03 15.39
C HIS A 279 13.78 -10.65 15.35
N ASP A 280 13.24 -10.34 14.18
CA ASP A 280 11.85 -9.99 13.97
C ASP A 280 10.87 -11.09 14.38
N LYS A 281 11.26 -12.36 14.23
CA LYS A 281 10.47 -13.52 14.65
C LYS A 281 10.68 -13.84 16.13
N ASN A 282 11.91 -13.69 16.60
CA ASN A 282 12.33 -14.14 17.92
C ASN A 282 12.03 -13.12 19.03
N VAL A 283 12.06 -11.83 18.72
CA VAL A 283 11.82 -10.74 19.65
C VAL A 283 10.36 -10.33 19.54
N THR A 284 9.53 -10.92 20.38
CA THR A 284 8.09 -10.64 20.44
C THR A 284 7.76 -9.40 21.25
N ASP A 285 8.62 -9.04 22.20
CA ASP A 285 8.47 -7.85 23.04
C ASP A 285 8.60 -6.57 22.21
N THR A 286 7.78 -5.57 22.52
CA THR A 286 7.74 -4.31 21.79
C THR A 286 8.68 -3.32 22.46
N LEU A 287 9.88 -3.20 21.91
CA LEU A 287 10.82 -2.17 22.33
C LEU A 287 10.34 -0.82 21.81
N SER A 288 10.48 0.24 22.60
CA SER A 288 10.12 1.60 22.18
C SER A 288 11.30 2.55 22.23
N ARG A 289 11.36 3.47 21.27
CA ARG A 289 12.34 4.55 21.25
C ARG A 289 11.69 5.91 20.96
N PRO A 290 12.23 7.00 21.51
CA PRO A 290 11.75 8.34 21.19
C PRO A 290 12.14 8.75 19.76
N PHE A 291 13.32 8.34 19.29
CA PHE A 291 13.87 8.78 18.02
C PHE A 291 14.68 7.68 17.32
N GLN A 292 14.57 7.62 15.99
CA GLN A 292 15.42 6.83 15.11
C GLN A 292 16.03 7.71 14.03
N LEU A 293 17.31 7.48 13.75
CA LEU A 293 17.98 7.93 12.53
C LEU A 293 18.63 6.72 11.85
N SER A 294 18.34 6.49 10.58
CA SER A 294 18.97 5.42 9.79
C SER A 294 19.30 5.84 8.37
N VAL A 295 20.43 5.35 7.86
CA VAL A 295 20.78 5.46 6.43
C VAL A 295 20.17 4.27 5.69
N LEU A 296 20.38 3.07 6.23
CA LEU A 296 19.83 1.79 5.76
C LEU A 296 19.23 1.04 6.96
N PRO A 297 18.37 0.03 6.74
CA PRO A 297 17.70 -0.72 7.80
C PRO A 297 18.60 -1.28 8.91
N PHE A 298 19.84 -1.64 8.57
CA PHE A 298 20.85 -2.18 9.47
C PHE A 298 21.89 -1.14 9.93
N LEU A 299 21.90 0.04 9.32
CA LEU A 299 22.83 1.14 9.59
C LEU A 299 22.06 2.35 10.14
N GLY A 300 21.85 2.34 11.45
CA GLY A 300 21.15 3.40 12.16
C GLY A 300 21.19 3.22 13.68
N THR A 301 20.52 4.10 14.41
CA THR A 301 20.48 4.11 15.88
C THR A 301 19.95 2.79 16.47
N ASN A 302 19.04 2.14 15.75
CA ASN A 302 18.37 0.92 16.18
C ASN A 302 19.04 -0.40 15.72
N LYS A 303 20.08 -0.32 14.88
CA LYS A 303 20.89 -1.46 14.42
C LYS A 303 20.03 -2.64 13.92
N LEU A 304 20.44 -3.87 14.23
CA LEU A 304 19.78 -5.12 13.80
C LEU A 304 18.44 -5.40 14.50
N LEU A 305 18.03 -4.59 15.48
CA LEU A 305 16.77 -4.71 16.19
C LEU A 305 15.69 -3.76 15.68
N SER A 306 16.00 -2.96 14.65
CA SER A 306 15.10 -1.93 14.10
C SER A 306 13.69 -2.45 13.81
N GLY A 307 13.58 -3.63 13.20
CA GLY A 307 12.29 -4.28 12.92
C GLY A 307 11.45 -4.65 14.13
N SER A 308 12.03 -4.73 15.34
CA SER A 308 11.32 -5.00 16.60
C SER A 308 11.16 -3.77 17.50
N ILE A 309 11.56 -2.58 17.03
CA ILE A 309 11.47 -1.32 17.76
C ILE A 309 10.39 -0.40 17.16
N GLU A 310 9.54 0.14 18.04
CA GLU A 310 8.56 1.18 17.72
C GLU A 310 9.07 2.57 18.08
N ASN A 311 9.15 3.44 17.08
CA ASN A 311 9.69 4.79 17.21
C ASN A 311 8.57 5.81 17.38
N ARG A 312 8.78 6.83 18.23
CA ARG A 312 7.90 8.00 18.24
C ARG A 312 8.16 8.86 17.00
N VAL A 313 9.43 9.12 16.70
CA VAL A 313 9.89 9.80 15.48
C VAL A 313 10.95 8.96 14.78
N SER A 314 10.87 8.84 13.45
CA SER A 314 11.80 8.06 12.63
C SER A 314 12.27 8.89 11.44
N VAL A 315 13.59 8.99 11.23
CA VAL A 315 14.19 9.67 10.08
C VAL A 315 15.08 8.69 9.32
N ASN A 316 14.80 8.50 8.05
CA ASN A 316 15.44 7.51 7.20
C ASN A 316 16.02 8.21 5.96
N ILE A 317 17.35 8.16 5.76
CA ILE A 317 17.98 8.87 4.64
C ILE A 317 17.70 8.15 3.33
N LEU A 318 18.15 6.90 3.18
CA LEU A 318 17.87 6.11 1.97
C LEU A 318 16.72 5.14 2.21
N MET A 319 16.84 4.34 3.27
CA MET A 319 15.89 3.27 3.56
C MET A 319 15.72 3.07 5.07
N GLY A 320 14.48 3.08 5.52
CA GLY A 320 14.09 2.81 6.90
C GLY A 320 13.41 1.47 7.09
N TYR A 321 13.64 0.85 8.23
CA TYR A 321 12.88 -0.31 8.67
C TYR A 321 12.56 -0.19 10.16
N SER A 322 11.30 -0.37 10.57
CA SER A 322 10.89 -0.33 11.96
C SER A 322 9.73 -1.28 12.28
N ALA A 323 9.53 -1.58 13.56
CA ALA A 323 8.33 -2.31 13.98
C ALA A 323 7.08 -1.44 13.79
N GLY A 324 7.15 -0.16 14.13
CA GLY A 324 6.01 0.75 14.17
C GLY A 324 6.44 2.20 14.35
N VAL A 325 5.55 3.13 13.99
CA VAL A 325 5.75 4.57 14.13
C VAL A 325 4.54 5.14 14.87
N ARG A 326 4.77 5.90 15.95
CA ARG A 326 3.67 6.44 16.80
C ARG A 326 3.29 7.89 16.51
N LYS A 327 4.18 8.69 15.91
CA LYS A 327 3.87 10.08 15.56
C LYS A 327 4.32 10.47 14.15
N MET A 328 5.61 10.35 13.85
CA MET A 328 6.18 10.88 12.60
C MET A 328 7.25 9.97 12.01
N GLU A 329 7.24 9.81 10.69
CA GLU A 329 8.33 9.20 9.95
C GLU A 329 8.63 9.97 8.65
N PHE A 330 9.91 10.26 8.43
CA PHE A 330 10.40 10.93 7.24
C PHE A 330 11.46 10.07 6.56
N GLY A 331 11.23 9.73 5.29
CA GLY A 331 12.13 8.92 4.47
C GLY A 331 12.58 9.67 3.22
N GLY A 332 13.88 9.78 2.98
CA GLY A 332 14.40 10.31 1.70
C GLY A 332 14.14 9.34 0.54
N GLY A 333 14.21 8.03 0.78
CA GLY A 333 13.84 7.00 -0.19
C GLY A 333 12.62 6.19 0.24
N LEU A 334 12.85 5.08 0.94
CA LEU A 334 11.80 4.10 1.28
C LEU A 334 11.62 3.95 2.79
N ASN A 335 10.38 3.83 3.24
CA ASN A 335 10.06 3.46 4.63
C ASN A 335 9.35 2.10 4.68
N GLY A 336 9.88 1.18 5.48
CA GLY A 336 9.24 -0.11 5.78
C GLY A 336 8.82 -0.19 7.24
N VAL A 337 7.52 -0.30 7.51
CA VAL A 337 6.97 -0.44 8.86
C VAL A 337 6.23 -1.76 8.98
N ARG A 338 6.68 -2.66 9.86
CA ARG A 338 6.13 -4.02 9.94
C ARG A 338 4.71 -4.07 10.51
N ARG A 339 4.41 -3.20 11.49
CA ARG A 339 3.12 -3.13 12.19
C ARG A 339 2.38 -1.86 11.75
N ASN A 340 2.18 -0.93 12.67
CA ASN A 340 1.29 0.21 12.48
C ASN A 340 2.07 1.52 12.37
N VAL A 341 1.48 2.44 11.61
CA VAL A 341 1.87 3.85 11.57
C VAL A 341 0.70 4.66 12.12
N ASN A 342 0.97 5.44 13.17
CA ASN A 342 0.04 6.40 13.74
C ASN A 342 0.64 7.80 13.58
N GLY A 343 -0.11 8.72 12.98
CA GLY A 343 0.32 10.10 12.72
C GLY A 343 0.75 10.33 11.27
N PHE A 344 1.94 10.87 11.05
CA PHE A 344 2.43 11.29 9.73
C PHE A 344 3.56 10.39 9.22
N GLN A 345 3.51 10.00 7.95
CA GLN A 345 4.59 9.28 7.30
C GLN A 345 4.82 9.84 5.89
N PHE A 346 6.07 10.18 5.58
CA PHE A 346 6.50 10.66 4.27
C PHE A 346 7.68 9.84 3.75
N ALA A 347 7.67 9.49 2.47
CA ALA A 347 8.81 8.87 1.77
C ALA A 347 9.01 9.47 0.37
N GLY A 348 10.24 9.81 0.01
CA GLY A 348 10.56 10.33 -1.33
C GLY A 348 10.24 9.35 -2.46
N ILE A 349 10.35 8.05 -2.25
CA ILE A 349 9.96 7.00 -3.22
C ILE A 349 8.67 6.32 -2.79
N GLY A 350 8.61 5.77 -1.57
CA GLY A 350 7.40 5.07 -1.14
C GLY A 350 7.42 4.45 0.25
N ASN A 351 6.21 4.13 0.72
CA ASN A 351 5.98 3.56 2.04
C ASN A 351 5.37 2.16 1.94
N ILE A 352 5.82 1.25 2.80
CA ILE A 352 5.23 -0.08 2.97
C ILE A 352 4.88 -0.29 4.45
N VAL A 353 3.62 -0.54 4.73
CA VAL A 353 3.10 -0.77 6.08
C VAL A 353 2.44 -2.14 6.16
N GLY A 354 2.95 -2.99 7.05
CA GLY A 354 2.52 -4.40 7.17
C GLY A 354 1.18 -4.59 7.88
N LYS A 355 0.74 -3.62 8.68
CA LYS A 355 -0.61 -3.59 9.27
C LYS A 355 -1.31 -2.27 8.92
N ASN A 356 -1.64 -1.43 9.90
CA ASN A 356 -2.58 -0.33 9.70
C ASN A 356 -1.88 1.03 9.68
N VAL A 357 -2.47 1.96 8.94
CA VAL A 357 -2.11 3.38 8.94
C VAL A 357 -3.28 4.18 9.49
N THR A 358 -3.03 4.96 10.54
CA THR A 358 -3.99 5.94 11.08
C THR A 358 -3.37 7.33 11.05
N GLY A 359 -3.82 8.18 10.13
CA GLY A 359 -3.29 9.53 9.94
C GLY A 359 -3.00 9.87 8.48
N VAL A 360 -1.83 10.43 8.18
CA VAL A 360 -1.44 10.92 6.85
C VAL A 360 -0.22 10.14 6.35
N GLN A 361 -0.32 9.59 5.15
CA GLN A 361 0.76 8.88 4.47
C GLN A 361 1.00 9.47 3.09
N MET A 362 2.24 9.87 2.82
CA MET A 362 2.68 10.50 1.57
C MET A 362 3.87 9.74 1.01
N GLY A 363 3.77 9.29 -0.24
CA GLY A 363 4.87 8.64 -0.96
C GLY A 363 5.07 9.31 -2.31
N GLY A 364 6.31 9.48 -2.78
CA GLY A 364 6.54 10.05 -4.11
C GLY A 364 5.88 9.20 -5.19
N VAL A 365 6.19 7.91 -5.25
CA VAL A 365 5.68 6.97 -6.25
C VAL A 365 4.57 6.08 -5.69
N PHE A 366 4.79 5.44 -4.54
CA PHE A 366 3.82 4.45 -4.05
C PHE A 366 3.64 4.42 -2.53
N ASN A 367 2.45 3.98 -2.12
CA ASN A 367 2.12 3.64 -0.75
C ASN A 367 1.41 2.28 -0.75
N THR A 368 1.90 1.33 0.05
CA THR A 368 1.31 0.00 0.19
C THR A 368 1.01 -0.30 1.65
N VAL A 369 -0.26 -0.56 1.96
CA VAL A 369 -0.75 -0.90 3.30
C VAL A 369 -1.41 -2.28 3.26
N LEU A 370 -0.84 -3.26 3.95
CA LEU A 370 -1.36 -4.64 3.98
C LEU A 370 -2.55 -4.82 4.95
N GLY A 371 -2.78 -3.85 5.83
CA GLY A 371 -3.95 -3.76 6.69
C GLY A 371 -4.93 -2.70 6.20
N GLU A 372 -5.33 -1.84 7.13
CA GLU A 372 -6.33 -0.79 6.93
C GLU A 372 -5.69 0.60 6.89
N THR A 373 -6.25 1.48 6.07
CA THR A 373 -5.85 2.89 5.97
C THR A 373 -6.99 3.77 6.46
N GLN A 374 -6.80 4.44 7.60
CA GLN A 374 -7.73 5.41 8.16
C GLN A 374 -7.10 6.81 8.14
N GLY A 375 -7.58 7.67 7.25
CA GLY A 375 -7.08 9.04 7.10
C GLY A 375 -6.78 9.38 5.64
N VAL A 376 -5.60 9.94 5.38
CA VAL A 376 -5.19 10.44 4.07
C VAL A 376 -4.00 9.63 3.53
N ALA A 377 -4.11 9.12 2.31
CA ALA A 377 -3.00 8.50 1.59
C ALA A 377 -2.81 9.17 0.23
N MET A 378 -1.60 9.68 -0.05
CA MET A 378 -1.28 10.49 -1.24
C MET A 378 -0.01 10.01 -1.93
N THR A 379 -0.06 9.85 -3.26
CA THR A 379 1.11 9.54 -4.11
C THR A 379 1.00 10.12 -5.51
N LEU A 380 2.12 10.21 -6.24
CA LEU A 380 2.11 10.53 -7.68
C LEU A 380 1.91 9.28 -8.56
N GLY A 381 2.24 8.08 -8.06
CA GLY A 381 2.03 6.82 -8.78
C GLY A 381 0.75 6.13 -8.32
N TRP A 382 0.87 5.19 -7.37
CA TRP A 382 -0.28 4.42 -6.89
C TRP A 382 -0.41 4.33 -5.37
N ASN A 383 -1.63 4.22 -4.87
CA ASN A 383 -1.90 3.79 -3.49
C ASN A 383 -2.54 2.41 -3.49
N HIS A 384 -2.11 1.56 -2.55
CA HIS A 384 -2.64 0.22 -2.37
C HIS A 384 -3.00 -0.05 -0.92
N THR A 385 -4.24 -0.47 -0.68
CA THR A 385 -4.74 -0.87 0.65
C THR A 385 -5.38 -2.26 0.55
N TRP A 386 -4.84 -3.23 1.28
CA TRP A 386 -5.25 -4.63 1.15
C TRP A 386 -6.54 -4.97 1.90
N LYS A 387 -6.88 -4.25 2.96
CA LYS A 387 -8.17 -4.39 3.64
C LYS A 387 -9.08 -3.21 3.32
N ASN A 388 -9.35 -2.38 4.31
CA ASN A 388 -10.35 -1.33 4.26
C ASN A 388 -9.67 0.03 4.20
N MET A 389 -10.26 0.93 3.42
CA MET A 389 -9.86 2.33 3.33
C MET A 389 -11.01 3.19 3.91
N ARG A 390 -10.68 4.06 4.87
CA ARG A 390 -11.59 5.10 5.39
C ARG A 390 -10.92 6.47 5.33
N GLY A 391 -11.46 7.41 4.54
CA GLY A 391 -10.94 8.79 4.41
C GLY A 391 -10.67 9.21 2.96
N LEU A 392 -9.49 9.79 2.67
CA LEU A 392 -9.08 10.21 1.31
C LEU A 392 -7.89 9.38 0.80
N GLN A 393 -8.00 8.80 -0.39
CA GLN A 393 -6.93 8.11 -1.09
C GLN A 393 -6.75 8.78 -2.46
N ALA A 394 -5.63 9.47 -2.67
CA ALA A 394 -5.37 10.25 -3.88
C ALA A 394 -4.06 9.80 -4.54
N ALA A 395 -4.10 9.44 -5.82
CA ALA A 395 -2.94 8.98 -6.57
C ALA A 395 -2.86 9.69 -7.93
N GLY A 396 -1.66 9.92 -8.43
CA GLY A 396 -1.51 10.44 -9.80
C GLY A 396 -2.01 9.44 -10.85
N LEU A 397 -1.87 8.12 -10.63
CA LEU A 397 -2.29 7.09 -11.58
C LEU A 397 -3.38 6.17 -11.04
N ILE A 398 -3.11 5.43 -9.95
CA ILE A 398 -3.95 4.28 -9.56
C ILE A 398 -4.24 4.25 -8.05
N ASN A 399 -5.49 4.03 -7.65
CA ASN A 399 -5.84 3.62 -6.28
C ASN A 399 -6.47 2.23 -6.26
N ILE A 400 -6.02 1.36 -5.35
CA ILE A 400 -6.56 0.01 -5.17
C ILE A 400 -6.90 -0.24 -3.71
N THR A 401 -8.15 -0.64 -3.45
CA THR A 401 -8.62 -1.10 -2.12
C THR A 401 -9.38 -2.42 -2.22
N HIS A 402 -8.79 -3.53 -1.78
CA HIS A 402 -9.33 -4.87 -2.06
C HIS A 402 -10.68 -5.17 -1.38
N LYS A 403 -10.93 -4.68 -0.16
CA LYS A 403 -12.19 -4.99 0.55
C LYS A 403 -13.22 -3.88 0.43
N GLU A 404 -13.04 -2.77 1.13
CA GLU A 404 -14.07 -1.75 1.27
C GLU A 404 -13.46 -0.35 1.33
N THR A 405 -14.07 0.59 0.60
CA THR A 405 -13.79 2.02 0.65
C THR A 405 -14.96 2.77 1.27
N LYS A 406 -14.68 3.56 2.31
CA LYS A 406 -15.59 4.54 2.93
C LYS A 406 -14.94 5.92 2.89
N GLY A 407 -15.17 6.68 1.83
CA GLY A 407 -14.55 7.98 1.62
C GLY A 407 -14.31 8.29 0.15
N ALA A 408 -13.24 9.01 -0.15
CA ALA A 408 -12.91 9.46 -1.50
C ALA A 408 -11.69 8.71 -2.06
N GLN A 409 -11.81 8.18 -3.27
CA GLN A 409 -10.71 7.67 -4.10
C GLN A 409 -10.58 8.55 -5.35
N LEU A 410 -9.45 9.25 -5.49
CA LEU A 410 -9.19 10.18 -6.58
C LEU A 410 -7.92 9.74 -7.33
N SER A 411 -8.03 9.46 -8.63
CA SER A 411 -6.88 9.04 -9.43
C SER A 411 -6.86 9.68 -10.81
N GLY A 412 -5.68 9.87 -11.40
CA GLY A 412 -5.57 10.33 -12.78
C GLY A 412 -5.92 9.28 -13.83
N VAL A 413 -6.02 7.98 -13.49
CA VAL A 413 -6.36 6.93 -14.46
C VAL A 413 -7.40 5.96 -13.91
N LEU A 414 -7.08 5.26 -12.81
CA LEU A 414 -7.84 4.09 -12.37
C LEU A 414 -8.08 4.07 -10.86
N ASN A 415 -9.34 3.93 -10.45
CA ASN A 415 -9.69 3.51 -9.11
C ASN A 415 -10.33 2.13 -9.10
N VAL A 416 -9.88 1.24 -8.21
CA VAL A 416 -10.47 -0.09 -7.99
C VAL A 416 -10.81 -0.28 -6.53
N THR A 417 -12.03 -0.74 -6.24
CA THR A 417 -12.39 -1.21 -4.91
C THR A 417 -13.28 -2.46 -4.91
N GLY A 418 -13.16 -3.28 -3.87
CA GLY A 418 -14.08 -4.39 -3.64
C GLY A 418 -15.52 -3.91 -3.45
N LYS A 419 -15.73 -3.01 -2.50
CA LYS A 419 -17.02 -2.41 -2.16
C LYS A 419 -16.86 -0.91 -1.93
N LEU A 420 -17.70 -0.08 -2.55
CA LEU A 420 -17.78 1.35 -2.26
C LEU A 420 -18.99 1.59 -1.35
N SER A 421 -18.79 1.59 -0.04
CA SER A 421 -19.90 1.63 0.92
C SER A 421 -20.49 3.02 1.15
N LYS A 422 -19.67 4.06 0.99
CA LYS A 422 -20.08 5.47 1.03
C LYS A 422 -18.95 6.33 0.47
N GLY A 423 -19.29 7.37 -0.27
CA GLY A 423 -18.35 8.39 -0.73
C GLY A 423 -18.23 8.46 -2.24
N LEU A 424 -17.04 8.79 -2.74
CA LEU A 424 -16.78 9.16 -4.13
C LEU A 424 -15.59 8.38 -4.68
N GLN A 425 -15.73 7.86 -5.89
CA GLN A 425 -14.67 7.28 -6.68
C GLN A 425 -14.60 8.06 -8.00
N MET A 426 -13.50 8.78 -8.22
CA MET A 426 -13.35 9.67 -9.37
C MET A 426 -12.02 9.42 -10.08
N ALA A 427 -12.13 9.07 -11.35
CA ALA A 427 -11.01 8.89 -12.26
C ALA A 427 -11.47 9.28 -13.67
N PRO A 428 -10.65 10.00 -14.46
CA PRO A 428 -11.07 10.41 -15.79
C PRO A 428 -11.25 9.21 -16.72
N VAL A 429 -10.49 8.13 -16.56
CA VAL A 429 -10.58 6.96 -17.44
C VAL A 429 -11.52 5.90 -16.88
N LEU A 430 -11.19 5.30 -15.72
CA LEU A 430 -11.86 4.09 -15.27
C LEU A 430 -12.08 4.01 -13.75
N ASN A 431 -13.32 3.79 -13.34
CA ASN A 431 -13.68 3.42 -11.97
C ASN A 431 -14.26 2.00 -11.94
N VAL A 432 -13.79 1.17 -11.01
CA VAL A 432 -14.25 -0.22 -10.84
C VAL A 432 -14.64 -0.50 -9.40
N VAL A 433 -15.86 -1.03 -9.21
CA VAL A 433 -16.38 -1.55 -7.94
C VAL A 433 -16.80 -3.01 -8.12
N LEU A 434 -16.00 -3.94 -7.60
CA LEU A 434 -16.14 -5.37 -7.90
C LEU A 434 -17.41 -6.03 -7.34
N LYS A 435 -17.96 -5.53 -6.22
CA LYS A 435 -19.11 -6.13 -5.54
C LYS A 435 -20.33 -5.21 -5.51
N GLU A 436 -20.28 -4.16 -4.70
CA GLU A 436 -21.44 -3.30 -4.44
C GLU A 436 -21.01 -1.83 -4.30
N SER A 437 -21.73 -0.94 -4.98
CA SER A 437 -21.59 0.52 -4.86
C SER A 437 -22.81 1.14 -4.19
N LYS A 438 -22.56 1.88 -3.11
CA LYS A 438 -23.49 2.79 -2.41
C LYS A 438 -22.97 4.24 -2.42
N GLY A 439 -21.97 4.52 -3.27
CA GLY A 439 -21.36 5.83 -3.44
C GLY A 439 -21.38 6.28 -4.90
N TRP A 440 -20.76 7.41 -5.17
CA TRP A 440 -20.68 8.04 -6.47
C TRP A 440 -19.47 7.54 -7.25
N GLN A 441 -19.66 7.18 -8.51
CA GLN A 441 -18.60 6.92 -9.47
C GLN A 441 -18.67 7.96 -10.59
N VAL A 442 -17.56 8.66 -10.83
CA VAL A 442 -17.48 9.74 -11.84
C VAL A 442 -16.25 9.53 -12.71
N GLY A 443 -16.46 9.33 -14.02
CA GLY A 443 -15.39 9.05 -14.97
C GLY A 443 -15.90 8.70 -16.36
N LEU A 444 -15.03 8.57 -17.36
CA LEU A 444 -15.46 8.12 -18.69
C LEU A 444 -16.09 6.73 -18.65
N LEU A 445 -15.47 5.79 -17.92
CA LEU A 445 -15.95 4.43 -17.77
C LEU A 445 -16.19 4.09 -16.30
N ASN A 446 -17.41 3.66 -15.97
CA ASN A 446 -17.75 3.19 -14.63
C ASN A 446 -18.26 1.75 -14.66
N PHE A 447 -17.64 0.88 -13.88
CA PHE A 447 -18.04 -0.53 -13.76
C PHE A 447 -18.41 -0.85 -12.32
N SER A 448 -19.58 -1.45 -12.12
CA SER A 448 -19.98 -1.96 -10.81
C SER A 448 -20.85 -3.20 -10.93
N HIS A 449 -20.56 -4.27 -10.19
CA HIS A 449 -21.44 -5.44 -10.24
C HIS A 449 -22.88 -5.11 -9.78
N LYS A 450 -23.03 -4.45 -8.63
CA LYS A 450 -24.33 -3.99 -8.13
C LYS A 450 -24.29 -2.55 -7.64
N ILE A 451 -25.23 -1.73 -8.11
CA ILE A 451 -25.45 -0.37 -7.58
C ILE A 451 -26.68 -0.42 -6.68
N SER A 452 -26.46 -0.17 -5.40
CA SER A 452 -27.50 -0.18 -4.37
C SER A 452 -28.06 1.23 -4.15
N LYS A 453 -29.12 1.34 -3.33
CA LYS A 453 -29.69 2.64 -2.93
C LYS A 453 -28.59 3.56 -2.39
N GLY A 454 -28.52 4.79 -2.92
CA GLY A 454 -27.49 5.78 -2.61
C GLY A 454 -26.21 5.69 -3.46
N GLY A 455 -26.06 4.64 -4.28
CA GLY A 455 -25.01 4.55 -5.29
C GLY A 455 -25.40 5.28 -6.56
N HIS A 456 -24.46 5.93 -7.22
CA HIS A 456 -24.70 6.69 -8.46
C HIS A 456 -23.52 6.51 -9.42
N GLN A 457 -23.81 6.45 -10.71
CA GLN A 457 -22.80 6.43 -11.77
C GLN A 457 -23.03 7.61 -12.71
N ILE A 458 -21.97 8.38 -12.96
CA ILE A 458 -21.93 9.44 -13.96
C ILE A 458 -20.73 9.19 -14.86
N GLY A 459 -20.97 8.93 -16.14
CA GLY A 459 -19.89 8.69 -17.09
C GLY A 459 -20.29 8.67 -18.53
N PHE A 460 -19.33 8.49 -19.43
CA PHE A 460 -19.65 8.29 -20.84
C PHE A 460 -20.27 6.91 -21.04
N LEU A 461 -19.65 5.86 -20.48
CA LEU A 461 -20.20 4.51 -20.43
C LEU A 461 -20.32 4.02 -18.99
N ASN A 462 -21.50 3.53 -18.64
CA ASN A 462 -21.76 2.90 -17.35
C ASN A 462 -22.13 1.43 -17.54
N PHE A 463 -21.51 0.55 -16.76
CA PHE A 463 -21.77 -0.87 -16.77
C PHE A 463 -22.12 -1.34 -15.36
N SER A 464 -23.26 -2.03 -15.25
CA SER A 464 -23.62 -2.75 -14.04
C SER A 464 -24.46 -3.98 -14.29
N ASP A 465 -24.49 -4.92 -13.35
CA ASP A 465 -25.34 -6.11 -13.47
C ASP A 465 -26.74 -5.82 -12.94
N SER A 466 -26.83 -4.95 -11.93
CA SER A 466 -28.07 -4.35 -11.47
C SER A 466 -27.84 -2.94 -10.93
N SER A 467 -28.85 -2.08 -11.09
CA SER A 467 -28.80 -0.72 -10.55
C SER A 467 -30.11 -0.28 -9.91
N ALA A 468 -30.09 0.01 -8.62
CA ALA A 468 -31.23 0.56 -7.87
C ALA A 468 -31.47 2.05 -8.17
N THR A 469 -30.52 2.74 -8.79
CA THR A 469 -30.58 4.17 -9.15
C THR A 469 -30.37 4.35 -10.65
N ALA A 470 -30.65 5.56 -11.15
CA ALA A 470 -30.42 5.90 -12.56
C ALA A 470 -28.91 6.11 -12.84
N PRO A 471 -28.28 5.32 -13.71
CA PRO A 471 -26.95 5.61 -14.23
C PRO A 471 -27.06 6.70 -15.30
N ILE A 472 -26.28 7.78 -15.17
CA ILE A 472 -26.30 8.92 -16.09
C ILE A 472 -25.09 8.83 -17.00
N GLY A 473 -25.31 8.77 -18.31
CA GLY A 473 -24.22 8.70 -19.28
C GLY A 473 -24.68 8.52 -20.71
N PHE A 474 -23.75 8.66 -21.66
CA PHE A 474 -24.04 8.50 -23.09
C PHE A 474 -24.66 7.13 -23.38
N LEU A 475 -24.10 6.06 -22.83
CA LEU A 475 -24.72 4.74 -22.79
C LEU A 475 -24.57 4.10 -21.42
N SER A 476 -25.62 3.42 -20.99
CA SER A 476 -25.62 2.68 -19.73
C SER A 476 -26.14 1.28 -19.96
N PHE A 477 -25.31 0.28 -19.67
CA PHE A 477 -25.60 -1.13 -19.83
C PHE A 477 -25.83 -1.74 -18.46
N VAL A 478 -27.09 -2.10 -18.19
CA VAL A 478 -27.50 -2.73 -16.93
C VAL A 478 -27.93 -4.16 -17.20
N GLY A 479 -27.43 -5.12 -16.44
CA GLY A 479 -27.66 -6.56 -16.58
C GLY A 479 -29.13 -6.98 -16.43
N LYS A 480 -29.37 -8.30 -16.56
CA LYS A 480 -30.71 -8.89 -16.72
C LYS A 480 -31.63 -8.72 -15.50
N GLY A 481 -31.08 -8.49 -14.31
CA GLY A 481 -31.88 -8.41 -13.07
C GLY A 481 -32.90 -7.28 -13.08
N ASN A 482 -32.50 -6.08 -13.51
CA ASN A 482 -33.41 -4.92 -13.56
C ASN A 482 -33.13 -3.93 -14.70
N GLY A 483 -32.27 -4.29 -15.65
CA GLY A 483 -31.99 -3.47 -16.82
C GLY A 483 -33.22 -3.25 -17.70
N TYR A 484 -33.29 -2.06 -18.29
CA TYR A 484 -34.25 -1.72 -19.34
C TYR A 484 -33.52 -1.80 -20.69
N LYS A 485 -33.68 -2.95 -21.37
CA LYS A 485 -33.16 -3.21 -22.70
C LYS A 485 -34.30 -3.49 -23.66
N ARG A 486 -34.42 -2.72 -24.74
CA ARG A 486 -35.43 -2.92 -25.78
C ARG A 486 -34.78 -2.82 -27.15
N PHE A 487 -35.05 -3.82 -27.98
CA PHE A 487 -34.89 -3.70 -29.41
C PHE A 487 -36.28 -3.51 -30.01
N GLU A 488 -36.51 -2.41 -30.70
CA GLU A 488 -37.81 -1.99 -31.20
C GLU A 488 -37.75 -1.84 -32.72
N VAL A 489 -38.72 -2.43 -33.40
CA VAL A 489 -39.02 -2.15 -34.80
C VAL A 489 -40.40 -1.49 -34.82
N ALA A 490 -40.44 -0.23 -35.23
CA ALA A 490 -41.65 0.58 -35.21
C ALA A 490 -41.89 1.27 -36.55
N ILE A 491 -43.13 1.65 -36.79
CA ILE A 491 -43.54 2.54 -37.86
C ILE A 491 -44.04 3.84 -37.24
N ASP A 492 -43.91 4.93 -37.97
CA ASP A 492 -44.56 6.20 -37.63
C ASP A 492 -45.03 6.89 -38.92
N GLU A 493 -45.62 8.07 -38.80
CA GLU A 493 -46.13 8.80 -39.98
C GLU A 493 -45.02 9.26 -40.94
N ILE A 494 -43.77 9.31 -40.49
CA ILE A 494 -42.62 9.74 -41.30
C ILE A 494 -41.88 8.54 -41.91
N GLN A 495 -41.66 7.48 -41.13
CA GLN A 495 -40.71 6.41 -41.39
C GLN A 495 -41.43 5.06 -41.53
N SER A 496 -41.13 4.33 -42.61
CA SER A 496 -41.68 2.98 -42.86
C SER A 496 -41.07 1.92 -41.94
N ALA A 497 -39.85 2.14 -41.44
CA ALA A 497 -39.30 1.39 -40.33
C ALA A 497 -38.36 2.26 -39.48
N ASN A 498 -38.48 2.12 -38.17
CA ASN A 498 -37.59 2.66 -37.16
C ASN A 498 -37.03 1.50 -36.34
N ILE A 499 -35.72 1.31 -36.41
CA ILE A 499 -34.97 0.39 -35.56
C ILE A 499 -34.45 1.17 -34.37
N THR A 500 -34.91 0.84 -33.17
CA THR A 500 -34.56 1.58 -31.96
C THR A 500 -33.99 0.63 -30.90
N PHE A 501 -32.82 0.99 -30.37
CA PHE A 501 -32.18 0.33 -29.24
C PHE A 501 -32.26 1.22 -28.00
N LYS A 502 -32.84 0.69 -26.91
CA LYS A 502 -32.95 1.37 -25.62
C LYS A 502 -32.15 0.63 -24.56
N THR A 503 -31.33 1.33 -23.78
CA THR A 503 -30.49 0.72 -22.73
C THR A 503 -30.36 1.60 -21.48
N GLY A 504 -30.49 1.00 -20.29
CA GLY A 504 -30.35 1.67 -19.00
C GLY A 504 -31.20 0.99 -17.92
N VAL A 505 -31.91 1.79 -17.12
CA VAL A 505 -32.96 1.32 -16.18
C VAL A 505 -34.29 2.00 -16.49
N PRO A 506 -35.44 1.49 -16.02
CA PRO A 506 -36.73 2.14 -16.27
C PRO A 506 -36.79 3.62 -15.82
N ALA A 507 -36.05 3.98 -14.77
CA ALA A 507 -36.00 5.37 -14.30
C ALA A 507 -35.26 6.32 -15.27
N PHE A 508 -34.31 5.81 -16.06
CA PHE A 508 -33.54 6.56 -17.05
C PHE A 508 -32.84 5.58 -18.00
N TYR A 509 -33.09 5.72 -19.30
CA TYR A 509 -32.40 4.96 -20.35
C TYR A 509 -32.05 5.83 -21.54
N ASN A 510 -31.02 5.40 -22.25
CA ASN A 510 -30.56 5.98 -23.50
C ASN A 510 -31.30 5.32 -24.67
N ILE A 511 -31.51 6.08 -25.74
CA ILE A 511 -32.21 5.67 -26.95
C ILE A 511 -31.28 5.94 -28.13
N LEU A 512 -31.06 4.94 -28.96
CA LEU A 512 -30.44 5.05 -30.28
C LEU A 512 -31.48 4.63 -31.31
N THR A 513 -31.74 5.44 -32.33
CA THR A 513 -32.75 5.16 -33.34
C THR A 513 -32.21 5.38 -34.74
N LEU A 514 -32.56 4.47 -35.65
CA LEU A 514 -32.30 4.53 -37.08
C LEU A 514 -33.64 4.34 -37.80
N GLY A 515 -34.08 5.38 -38.51
CA GLY A 515 -35.32 5.38 -39.30
C GLY A 515 -35.02 5.39 -40.79
N SER A 516 -35.80 4.64 -41.56
CA SER A 516 -35.85 4.74 -43.03
C SER A 516 -37.27 4.66 -43.57
N ASN A 517 -37.56 5.42 -44.62
CA ASN A 517 -38.78 5.31 -45.41
C ASN A 517 -38.45 4.66 -46.77
N PHE A 518 -38.96 3.46 -46.99
CA PHE A 518 -38.73 2.67 -48.22
C PHE A 518 -40.01 2.37 -48.99
N VAL A 519 -41.18 2.76 -48.46
CA VAL A 519 -42.48 2.53 -49.13
C VAL A 519 -42.75 3.60 -50.18
N ARG A 520 -42.00 4.72 -50.18
CA ARG A 520 -42.19 5.86 -51.09
C ARG A 520 -40.91 6.18 -51.85
N ALA A 521 -41.06 6.82 -53.01
CA ALA A 521 -39.99 7.12 -53.97
C ALA A 521 -38.87 8.07 -53.46
N TYR A 522 -38.94 8.55 -52.23
CA TYR A 522 -37.96 9.46 -51.62
C TYR A 522 -37.28 8.73 -50.47
N GLU A 523 -35.96 8.59 -50.55
CA GLU A 523 -35.20 7.98 -49.46
C GLU A 523 -35.07 8.99 -48.32
N LEU A 524 -35.79 8.73 -47.24
CA LEU A 524 -35.71 9.51 -46.02
C LEU A 524 -35.02 8.67 -44.95
N VAL A 525 -33.91 9.18 -44.42
CA VAL A 525 -33.13 8.49 -43.39
C VAL A 525 -33.06 9.37 -42.14
N ASN A 526 -33.16 8.76 -40.97
CA ASN A 526 -33.03 9.44 -39.69
C ASN A 526 -32.07 8.68 -38.77
N ILE A 527 -31.10 9.36 -38.17
CA ILE A 527 -30.24 8.81 -37.13
C ILE A 527 -30.38 9.68 -35.89
N GLY A 528 -30.86 9.10 -34.79
CA GLY A 528 -31.18 9.85 -33.58
C GLY A 528 -30.63 9.26 -32.29
N TYR A 529 -30.43 10.15 -31.32
CA TYR A 529 -30.06 9.83 -29.95
C TYR A 529 -31.04 10.52 -29.00
N GLY A 530 -31.30 9.90 -27.85
CA GLY A 530 -32.20 10.45 -26.88
C GLY A 530 -32.20 9.73 -25.55
N PHE A 531 -33.15 10.13 -24.71
CA PHE A 531 -33.31 9.58 -23.38
C PHE A 531 -34.80 9.43 -23.07
N GLY A 532 -35.11 8.52 -22.16
CA GLY A 532 -36.47 8.28 -21.76
C GLY A 532 -36.61 7.72 -20.36
N ARG A 533 -37.86 7.65 -19.93
CA ARG A 533 -38.27 7.07 -18.66
C ARG A 533 -39.50 6.21 -18.88
N ALA A 534 -39.54 5.07 -18.20
CA ALA A 534 -40.65 4.14 -18.23
C ALA A 534 -41.28 3.96 -16.84
N TYR A 535 -42.60 3.91 -16.82
CA TYR A 535 -43.46 3.82 -15.66
C TYR A 535 -44.23 2.50 -15.73
N LYS A 536 -44.20 1.72 -14.64
CA LYS A 536 -45.04 0.53 -14.52
C LYS A 536 -46.45 0.96 -14.11
N LEU A 537 -47.44 0.71 -14.96
CA LEU A 537 -48.85 1.05 -14.68
C LEU A 537 -49.62 -0.09 -13.99
N GLY A 538 -49.05 -1.30 -13.98
CA GLY A 538 -49.68 -2.50 -13.41
C GLY A 538 -50.13 -3.50 -14.47
N GLY A 539 -50.38 -4.74 -14.05
CA GLY A 539 -50.73 -5.83 -14.95
C GLY A 539 -49.71 -6.05 -16.07
N ARG A 540 -50.19 -6.09 -17.32
CA ARG A 540 -49.36 -6.23 -18.53
C ARG A 540 -49.05 -4.89 -19.22
N TRP A 541 -49.07 -3.76 -18.50
CA TRP A 541 -48.92 -2.43 -19.07
C TRP A 541 -47.76 -1.61 -18.50
N MET A 542 -47.09 -0.85 -19.38
CA MET A 542 -46.15 0.22 -19.04
C MET A 542 -46.43 1.48 -19.87
N MET A 543 -46.01 2.62 -19.37
CA MET A 543 -45.98 3.90 -20.11
C MET A 543 -44.54 4.37 -20.21
N ASN A 544 -44.15 4.98 -21.33
CA ASN A 544 -42.86 5.61 -21.51
C ASN A 544 -43.00 7.05 -22.00
N THR A 545 -42.04 7.87 -21.60
CA THR A 545 -41.86 9.24 -22.07
C THR A 545 -40.45 9.32 -22.66
N ASP A 546 -40.37 9.44 -23.97
CA ASP A 546 -39.12 9.43 -24.71
C ASP A 546 -38.90 10.79 -25.39
N VAL A 547 -37.67 11.28 -25.32
CA VAL A 547 -37.23 12.48 -26.05
C VAL A 547 -36.05 12.09 -26.91
N THR A 548 -36.14 12.32 -28.22
CA THR A 548 -35.06 12.04 -29.16
C THR A 548 -34.79 13.25 -30.06
N GLY A 549 -33.52 13.48 -30.36
CA GLY A 549 -33.08 14.40 -31.41
C GLY A 549 -32.34 13.58 -32.47
N GLY A 550 -32.67 13.78 -33.75
CA GLY A 550 -32.03 13.04 -34.84
C GLY A 550 -31.71 13.90 -36.04
N LEU A 551 -30.63 13.53 -36.73
CA LEU A 551 -30.28 14.07 -38.03
C LEU A 551 -31.17 13.37 -39.07
N MET A 552 -31.84 14.17 -39.87
CA MET A 552 -32.79 13.74 -40.88
C MET A 552 -32.28 14.16 -42.25
N VAL A 553 -32.22 13.22 -43.20
CA VAL A 553 -31.74 13.43 -44.56
C VAL A 553 -32.79 12.95 -45.54
N GLU A 554 -33.23 13.83 -46.43
CA GLU A 554 -34.15 13.53 -47.52
C GLU A 554 -33.41 13.61 -48.86
N TYR A 555 -33.54 12.56 -49.67
CA TYR A 555 -33.20 12.57 -51.08
C TYR A 555 -34.48 12.77 -51.89
N ASN A 556 -34.62 13.95 -52.50
CA ASN A 556 -35.84 14.30 -53.22
C ASN A 556 -35.86 13.72 -54.65
N GLN A 557 -36.99 13.84 -55.35
CA GLN A 557 -37.16 13.37 -56.74
C GLN A 557 -36.22 14.02 -57.76
N TYR A 558 -35.60 15.14 -57.41
CA TYR A 558 -34.66 15.87 -58.25
C TYR A 558 -33.19 15.50 -57.95
N GLY A 559 -32.97 14.54 -57.03
CA GLY A 559 -31.63 14.13 -56.58
C GLY A 559 -30.98 15.13 -55.62
N GLU A 560 -31.72 16.12 -55.12
CA GLU A 560 -31.22 17.09 -54.16
C GLU A 560 -31.25 16.50 -52.75
N ILE A 561 -30.23 16.83 -51.97
CA ILE A 561 -30.08 16.41 -50.58
C ILE A 561 -30.61 17.54 -49.70
N ASN A 562 -31.53 17.20 -48.80
CA ASN A 562 -32.03 18.10 -47.78
C ASN A 562 -31.70 17.57 -46.39
N GLN A 563 -31.26 18.45 -45.50
CA GLN A 563 -30.89 18.10 -44.12
C GLN A 563 -31.71 18.87 -43.09
N GLY A 564 -32.02 18.21 -41.98
CA GLY A 564 -32.71 18.82 -40.86
C GLY A 564 -32.49 18.08 -39.55
N VAL A 565 -32.88 18.71 -38.45
CA VAL A 565 -32.89 18.12 -37.11
C VAL A 565 -34.33 17.85 -36.72
N LEU A 566 -34.64 16.58 -36.47
CA LEU A 566 -35.94 16.12 -36.00
C LEU A 566 -35.89 15.90 -34.48
N TRP A 567 -36.64 16.72 -33.75
CA TRP A 567 -36.97 16.47 -32.35
C TRP A 567 -38.26 15.67 -32.26
N ARG A 568 -38.27 14.63 -31.43
CA ARG A 568 -39.46 13.82 -31.13
C ARG A 568 -39.66 13.74 -29.64
N PHE A 569 -40.89 13.97 -29.22
CA PHE A 569 -41.39 13.68 -27.89
C PHE A 569 -42.47 12.61 -28.02
N ASP A 570 -42.17 11.38 -27.59
CA ASP A 570 -43.06 10.24 -27.72
C ASP A 570 -43.65 9.88 -26.34
N LEU A 571 -44.98 9.80 -26.25
CA LEU A 571 -45.69 9.26 -25.08
C LEU A 571 -46.22 7.88 -25.45
N GLY A 572 -45.45 6.83 -25.19
CA GLY A 572 -45.80 5.47 -25.60
C GLY A 572 -46.40 4.63 -24.48
N PHE A 573 -47.28 3.72 -24.88
CA PHE A 573 -47.86 2.68 -24.05
C PHE A 573 -47.37 1.32 -24.53
N GLU A 574 -46.89 0.51 -23.59
CA GLU A 574 -46.38 -0.84 -23.81
C GLU A 574 -47.37 -1.86 -23.26
N LYS A 575 -47.82 -2.79 -24.11
CA LYS A 575 -48.61 -3.96 -23.72
C LYS A 575 -47.79 -5.23 -23.88
N PHE A 576 -47.56 -5.96 -22.79
CA PHE A 576 -46.88 -7.26 -22.84
C PHE A 576 -47.80 -8.30 -23.47
N LEU A 577 -47.45 -8.76 -24.68
CA LEU A 577 -48.20 -9.79 -25.41
C LEU A 577 -47.78 -11.19 -24.96
N ALA A 578 -46.48 -11.41 -24.88
CA ALA A 578 -45.84 -12.67 -24.48
C ALA A 578 -44.61 -12.39 -23.59
N ARG A 579 -43.88 -13.45 -23.19
CA ARG A 579 -42.71 -13.32 -22.32
C ARG A 579 -41.61 -12.40 -22.88
N ASN A 580 -41.42 -12.39 -24.22
CA ASN A 580 -40.35 -11.65 -24.88
C ASN A 580 -40.83 -10.59 -25.90
N SER A 581 -42.15 -10.46 -26.09
CA SER A 581 -42.74 -9.61 -27.14
C SER A 581 -43.69 -8.60 -26.52
N THR A 582 -43.47 -7.32 -26.83
CA THR A 582 -44.27 -6.20 -26.33
C THR A 582 -44.74 -5.35 -27.50
N LEU A 583 -46.03 -5.05 -27.55
CA LEU A 583 -46.58 -4.06 -28.47
C LEU A 583 -46.36 -2.68 -27.85
N THR A 584 -45.84 -1.73 -28.62
CA THR A 584 -45.74 -0.33 -28.21
C THR A 584 -46.57 0.52 -29.16
N PHE A 585 -47.32 1.48 -28.62
CA PHE A 585 -48.07 2.45 -29.41
C PHE A 585 -48.30 3.73 -28.62
N GLY A 586 -48.43 4.87 -29.30
CA GLY A 586 -48.78 6.11 -28.62
C GLY A 586 -48.66 7.35 -29.50
N PRO A 587 -49.20 8.49 -29.04
CA PRO A 587 -49.04 9.77 -29.70
C PRO A 587 -47.60 10.28 -29.58
N SER A 588 -47.20 11.12 -30.54
CA SER A 588 -45.93 11.83 -30.52
C SER A 588 -46.11 13.29 -30.93
N ILE A 589 -45.21 14.14 -30.48
CA ILE A 589 -45.07 15.52 -30.96
C ILE A 589 -43.71 15.60 -31.64
N LYS A 590 -43.68 16.10 -32.87
CA LYS A 590 -42.46 16.16 -33.67
C LYS A 590 -42.21 17.57 -34.17
N ALA A 591 -40.97 18.00 -34.09
CA ALA A 591 -40.52 19.31 -34.51
C ALA A 591 -39.29 19.15 -35.41
N LEU A 592 -39.42 19.50 -36.68
CA LEU A 592 -38.36 19.47 -37.66
C LEU A 592 -37.83 20.89 -37.88
N VAL A 593 -36.52 21.06 -37.67
CA VAL A 593 -35.78 22.28 -38.02
C VAL A 593 -34.96 21.96 -39.27
N ILE A 594 -35.23 22.67 -40.36
CA ILE A 594 -34.57 22.47 -41.65
C ILE A 594 -33.28 23.30 -41.66
N ASP A 595 -32.17 22.69 -42.09
CA ASP A 595 -30.90 23.39 -42.28
C ASP A 595 -30.91 24.10 -43.64
N PRO A 596 -30.94 25.45 -43.69
CA PRO A 596 -30.98 26.18 -44.94
C PRO A 596 -29.67 26.10 -45.75
N ALA A 597 -28.53 25.80 -45.11
CA ALA A 597 -27.24 25.73 -45.80
C ALA A 597 -27.07 24.40 -46.55
N ASN A 598 -27.72 23.34 -46.06
CA ASN A 598 -27.59 21.97 -46.56
C ASN A 598 -28.89 21.43 -47.17
N SER A 599 -29.79 22.32 -47.59
CA SER A 599 -31.05 21.96 -48.24
C SER A 599 -31.32 22.81 -49.47
N SER A 600 -31.87 22.21 -50.52
CA SER A 600 -32.26 22.94 -51.73
C SER A 600 -33.69 23.46 -51.62
N TYR A 601 -33.86 24.77 -51.81
CA TYR A 601 -35.16 25.42 -51.89
C TYR A 601 -35.58 25.69 -53.35
N ALA A 602 -34.76 25.29 -54.33
CA ALA A 602 -34.98 25.58 -55.75
C ALA A 602 -36.32 25.00 -56.26
N ASN A 603 -36.70 23.84 -55.75
CA ASN A 603 -37.91 23.12 -56.16
C ASN A 603 -39.02 23.11 -55.08
N GLY A 604 -38.98 24.10 -54.16
CA GLY A 604 -39.93 24.27 -53.07
C GLY A 604 -39.35 23.97 -51.69
N LYS A 605 -40.21 24.00 -50.66
CA LYS A 605 -39.80 23.75 -49.28
C LYS A 605 -39.17 22.35 -49.15
N PRO A 606 -37.97 22.20 -48.56
CA PRO A 606 -37.41 20.90 -48.19
C PRO A 606 -38.38 20.11 -47.29
N PHE A 607 -38.37 18.78 -47.35
CA PHE A 607 -39.26 17.94 -46.53
C PHE A 607 -40.76 18.14 -46.83
N LYS A 608 -41.13 18.75 -47.98
CA LYS A 608 -42.53 19.09 -48.33
C LYS A 608 -43.43 17.88 -48.52
N ASN A 609 -42.90 16.77 -49.03
CA ASN A 609 -43.69 15.57 -49.32
C ASN A 609 -43.82 14.62 -48.12
N MET A 610 -43.40 15.07 -46.93
CA MET A 610 -43.46 14.25 -45.74
C MET A 610 -44.89 14.12 -45.23
N PRO A 611 -45.29 12.92 -44.76
CA PRO A 611 -46.64 12.70 -44.28
C PRO A 611 -46.75 13.33 -42.88
N THR A 612 -47.06 14.63 -42.84
CA THR A 612 -47.40 15.32 -41.59
C THR A 612 -48.92 15.30 -41.45
N TYR A 613 -49.43 14.71 -40.36
CA TYR A 613 -50.84 14.81 -40.03
C TYR A 613 -51.09 16.21 -39.49
N GLN A 614 -51.72 17.08 -40.29
CA GLN A 614 -52.04 18.49 -39.98
C GLN A 614 -50.96 19.24 -39.14
N ALA A 615 -50.05 19.94 -39.81
CA ALA A 615 -49.04 20.73 -39.11
C ALA A 615 -49.68 21.78 -38.18
N ILE A 616 -49.27 21.79 -36.91
CA ILE A 616 -49.64 22.81 -35.92
C ILE A 616 -49.05 24.16 -36.34
N ARG A 617 -47.79 24.13 -36.79
CA ARG A 617 -47.08 25.28 -37.33
C ARG A 617 -46.12 24.83 -38.41
N SER A 618 -46.17 25.50 -39.56
CA SER A 618 -45.27 25.24 -40.69
C SER A 618 -44.77 26.57 -41.24
N THR A 619 -43.45 26.75 -41.24
CA THR A 619 -42.72 27.86 -41.87
C THR A 619 -41.72 27.28 -42.86
N GLU A 620 -40.97 28.09 -43.59
CA GLU A 620 -39.95 27.59 -44.53
C GLU A 620 -38.85 26.75 -43.86
N ARG A 621 -38.50 27.06 -42.61
CA ARG A 621 -37.38 26.41 -41.89
C ARG A 621 -37.80 25.51 -40.73
N PHE A 622 -39.10 25.43 -40.45
CA PHE A 622 -39.59 24.73 -39.28
C PHE A 622 -40.96 24.12 -39.52
N THR A 623 -41.16 22.89 -39.04
CA THR A 623 -42.47 22.22 -39.05
C THR A 623 -42.69 21.57 -37.68
N LEU A 624 -43.86 21.78 -37.09
CA LEU A 624 -44.32 21.17 -35.84
C LEU A 624 -45.67 20.49 -36.07
N TRP A 625 -45.82 19.23 -35.64
CA TRP A 625 -47.04 18.47 -35.85
C TRP A 625 -47.24 17.39 -34.78
N TYR A 626 -48.47 16.87 -34.73
CA TYR A 626 -48.82 15.68 -33.97
C TYR A 626 -48.59 14.44 -34.84
N GLY A 627 -47.94 13.44 -34.27
CA GLY A 627 -47.66 12.17 -34.90
C GLY A 627 -48.14 11.00 -34.06
N PHE A 628 -47.80 9.80 -34.52
CA PHE A 628 -48.01 8.58 -33.76
C PHE A 628 -46.79 7.67 -33.93
N GLN A 629 -46.66 6.69 -33.05
CA GLN A 629 -45.69 5.61 -33.23
C GLN A 629 -46.37 4.31 -32.85
N MET A 630 -46.13 3.25 -33.62
CA MET A 630 -46.56 1.90 -33.28
C MET A 630 -45.49 0.90 -33.68
N GLY A 631 -45.20 -0.07 -32.83
CA GLY A 631 -44.14 -1.03 -33.10
C GLY A 631 -44.16 -2.26 -32.22
N LEU A 632 -43.25 -3.18 -32.54
CA LEU A 632 -42.99 -4.38 -31.76
C LEU A 632 -41.64 -4.25 -31.09
N ARG A 633 -41.59 -4.61 -29.80
CA ARG A 633 -40.36 -4.66 -29.01
C ARG A 633 -40.01 -6.08 -28.62
N ILE A 634 -38.76 -6.44 -28.84
CA ILE A 634 -38.16 -7.66 -28.32
C ILE A 634 -37.43 -7.31 -27.02
N LYS A 635 -37.75 -8.06 -25.97
CA LYS A 635 -37.17 -7.92 -24.64
C LYS A 635 -36.08 -8.97 -24.47
N GLN A 636 -34.90 -8.58 -23.97
CA GLN A 636 -33.92 -9.57 -23.51
C GLN A 636 -34.46 -10.23 -22.23
N ARG A 637 -34.43 -11.57 -22.19
CA ARG A 637 -34.95 -12.42 -21.10
C ARG A 637 -34.45 -11.96 -19.72
N TYR A 638 -35.37 -11.78 -18.77
CA TYR A 638 -35.06 -11.68 -17.35
C TYR A 638 -34.75 -13.10 -16.89
N GLY A 639 -33.59 -13.32 -16.27
CA GLY A 639 -33.34 -14.58 -15.58
C GLY A 639 -34.28 -14.62 -14.38
N ASP A 640 -35.21 -15.58 -14.39
CA ASP A 640 -35.93 -15.99 -13.18
C ASP A 640 -35.00 -16.86 -12.32
#